data_AF-A0A8J3UV84-F1
#
_entry.id   AF-A0A8J3UV84-F1
#
_cell.length_a   1.000
_cell.length_b   1.000
_cell.length_c   1.000
_cell.angle_alpha   90.00
_cell.angle_beta   90.00
_cell.angle_gamma   90.00
#
_symmetry.space_group_name_H-M   'P 1'
#
loop_
_entity.id
_entity.type
_entity.pdbx_description
1 polymer ?
#
loop_
_entity_poly.entity_id
_entity_poly.type
_entity_poly.pdbx_seq_one_letter_code
_entity_poly.pdbx_strand_id
1 'polypeptide(L)'
;MAAGAALAVTAAAVAALGPAGPAAASSGISQVYAWGVGGSGRLGNDSTADQSSPVAVSALSQVAQVSAGYIHSLALRSDGTVWTWGDNRYGQLGNGTTTASSVPVPVPGLTGVVQVAAGGHDYRSYSLALRSDGTVWAWGDNALGEFGDGTTIGRTTPVQVPGLTGVTQIAAGSYHNLALRSDGTVVAWGMNGNGQLGDGTTALYRNRPMVVSGLTRVTQIAAGYNYSLALRSDGTVMAWGYNFNGELGDGTTTYRHTPVQVAGLTGVTQIAAGTYHSLALRSDGTVMAWGYNYRGRLGDGTTIDRHAPVTVSGLSDVALVSTGATNGVAVRSDGTVAAWGDNLHGQLGDGTTGSYRATPATVPGLSSVTQISAGAVHTLAKVGPPELTANAAITGDVGTTLTCQAPFVGATSVSYTWLWDGAAIPDATTATYTPPSWDAGHQATCQVTAANDLGTTDASATITIAPADLSAETAPIAEAGKYYSYRFAATGYPTPKIALVSGALPPGLALDTDGTLYGTPSQGGTYRFSLSATNGIGAVAGEEKTVVVQASATFTAGTAPIAVAGKPYKYRFAAAGYPTPKITRVSGTLPPGLALAADGTLSGTPTRGGSYKFTLSASNGVGTAATAAETVVVQAPARFTGGTSPIAVVGKKYSYRFAATGYPTPKITRVSGTLPPGLKLAANGTLSGTPTRAGSYRFALSATNGVGTAAKITKTVIVRAPAHFTRGTPPIAHVGKKYSYRFAATGYPTPKITRVSGKLPAGLKLATNGILSGKPTRRGTYKFTLAATNGVGTAAKITRTVVVR
;
A
#
# COMPACT_ATOMS: atom_id res chain seq x y z
N MET A 1 -6.46 -16.41 34.93
CA MET A 1 -7.90 -16.30 35.21
C MET A 1 -8.61 -16.12 33.89
N ALA A 2 -9.58 -16.99 33.65
CA ALA A 2 -10.28 -17.15 32.38
C ALA A 2 -11.27 -16.00 32.11
N ALA A 3 -11.37 -15.60 30.85
CA ALA A 3 -12.51 -14.94 30.22
C ALA A 3 -12.30 -15.19 28.71
N GLY A 4 -13.13 -15.95 27.98
CA GLY A 4 -14.59 -15.92 27.98
C GLY A 4 -15.05 -15.12 26.75
N ALA A 5 -14.61 -15.53 25.55
CA ALA A 5 -15.01 -14.90 24.30
C ALA A 5 -16.23 -15.64 23.73
N ALA A 6 -17.40 -15.06 23.95
CA ALA A 6 -18.63 -15.43 23.24
C ALA A 6 -18.57 -14.82 21.83
N LEU A 7 -18.35 -15.66 20.81
CA LEU A 7 -18.56 -15.29 19.41
C LEU A 7 -20.05 -15.44 19.09
N ALA A 8 -20.71 -14.31 18.82
CA ALA A 8 -22.07 -14.27 18.29
C ALA A 8 -22.06 -14.55 16.78
N VAL A 9 -22.81 -15.57 16.39
CA VAL A 9 -23.10 -15.97 15.00
C VAL A 9 -24.23 -15.09 14.47
N THR A 10 -24.08 -14.48 13.29
CA THR A 10 -25.21 -13.97 12.49
C THR A 10 -24.98 -14.15 10.98
N ALA A 11 -26.10 -14.34 10.28
CA ALA A 11 -26.26 -15.07 9.04
C ALA A 11 -25.86 -14.32 7.76
N ALA A 12 -25.15 -15.04 6.88
CA ALA A 12 -25.19 -14.96 5.42
C ALA A 12 -24.49 -16.21 4.87
N ALA A 13 -25.22 -17.33 4.79
CA ALA A 13 -24.71 -18.58 4.22
C ALA A 13 -25.06 -18.61 2.72
N VAL A 14 -24.13 -18.14 1.87
CA VAL A 14 -24.04 -18.62 0.48
C VAL A 14 -22.94 -19.66 0.49
N ALA A 15 -23.33 -20.93 0.38
CA ALA A 15 -22.46 -22.09 0.51
C ALA A 15 -21.44 -22.14 -0.64
N ALA A 16 -20.27 -21.59 -0.34
CA ALA A 16 -19.01 -22.32 -0.43
C ALA A 16 -19.20 -23.85 -0.41
N LEU A 17 -19.03 -24.57 -1.51
CA LEU A 17 -18.90 -26.03 -1.47
C LEU A 17 -17.53 -26.45 -0.90
N GLY A 18 -17.23 -26.07 0.34
CA GLY A 18 -16.49 -26.90 1.28
C GLY A 18 -17.43 -27.96 1.88
N PRO A 19 -16.91 -29.02 2.51
CA PRO A 19 -17.74 -30.12 2.98
C PRO A 19 -18.84 -29.58 3.90
N ALA A 20 -20.04 -30.13 3.70
CA ALA A 20 -21.22 -29.80 4.49
C ALA A 20 -20.85 -29.63 5.97
N GLY A 21 -21.39 -28.58 6.61
CA GLY A 21 -21.55 -28.57 8.06
C GLY A 21 -22.24 -29.86 8.52
N PRO A 22 -22.25 -30.16 9.85
CA PRO A 22 -22.65 -31.46 10.38
C PRO A 22 -23.86 -32.00 9.64
N ALA A 23 -23.67 -33.16 9.01
CA ALA A 23 -24.61 -33.76 8.09
C ALA A 23 -26.02 -33.72 8.69
N ALA A 24 -26.97 -33.21 7.91
CA ALA A 24 -28.37 -33.58 8.10
C ALA A 24 -28.44 -35.11 8.28
N ALA A 25 -29.29 -35.57 9.21
CA ALA A 25 -29.40 -36.99 9.52
C ALA A 25 -29.93 -37.75 8.29
N SER A 26 -29.04 -38.20 7.41
CA SER A 26 -29.40 -39.02 6.25
C SER A 26 -29.49 -40.46 6.70
N SER A 27 -30.68 -41.06 6.62
CA SER A 27 -30.85 -42.50 6.81
C SER A 27 -30.83 -43.18 5.44
N GLY A 28 -29.77 -43.93 5.12
CA GLY A 28 -29.72 -44.70 3.87
C GLY A 28 -28.36 -45.29 3.49
N ILE A 29 -28.32 -45.99 2.34
CA ILE A 29 -27.14 -46.67 1.80
C ILE A 29 -26.56 -45.79 0.66
N SER A 30 -25.26 -45.54 0.69
CA SER A 30 -24.53 -44.86 -0.40
C SER A 30 -23.73 -45.86 -1.22
N GLN A 31 -23.72 -45.74 -2.56
CA GLN A 31 -22.90 -46.52 -3.48
C GLN A 31 -22.05 -45.60 -4.35
N VAL A 32 -20.79 -46.00 -4.63
CA VAL A 32 -19.91 -45.29 -5.57
C VAL A 32 -19.91 -46.02 -6.91
N TYR A 33 -19.97 -45.24 -7.99
CA TYR A 33 -19.82 -45.69 -9.36
C TYR A 33 -18.64 -44.98 -10.02
N ALA A 34 -17.98 -45.66 -10.96
CA ALA A 34 -16.88 -45.12 -11.74
C ALA A 34 -17.04 -45.45 -13.23
N TRP A 35 -16.51 -44.61 -14.12
CA TRP A 35 -16.41 -44.91 -15.56
C TRP A 35 -15.29 -44.11 -16.23
N GLY A 36 -14.99 -44.42 -17.49
CA GLY A 36 -13.90 -43.86 -18.28
C GLY A 36 -12.68 -44.78 -18.32
N VAL A 37 -11.48 -44.20 -18.34
CA VAL A 37 -10.21 -44.95 -18.47
C VAL A 37 -9.94 -45.80 -17.23
N GLY A 38 -9.66 -47.09 -17.43
CA GLY A 38 -9.41 -48.09 -16.38
C GLY A 38 -7.95 -48.26 -15.97
N GLY A 39 -7.02 -47.83 -16.83
CA GLY A 39 -5.58 -48.05 -16.65
C GLY A 39 -5.07 -47.67 -15.24
N SER A 40 -4.16 -48.49 -14.70
CA SER A 40 -3.68 -48.43 -13.30
C SER A 40 -4.73 -48.77 -12.23
N GLY A 41 -5.95 -49.17 -12.59
CA GLY A 41 -6.98 -49.60 -11.64
C GLY A 41 -7.82 -48.46 -11.04
N ARG A 42 -7.79 -47.26 -11.64
CA ARG A 42 -8.40 -46.03 -11.09
C ARG A 42 -9.93 -46.06 -10.98
N LEU A 43 -10.58 -47.04 -11.61
CA LEU A 43 -12.03 -47.23 -11.49
C LEU A 43 -12.43 -48.02 -10.25
N GLY A 44 -11.50 -48.72 -9.57
CA GLY A 44 -11.78 -49.34 -8.28
C GLY A 44 -12.68 -50.59 -8.35
N ASN A 45 -12.92 -51.12 -9.55
CA ASN A 45 -13.81 -52.25 -9.84
C ASN A 45 -13.05 -53.59 -9.98
N ASP A 46 -11.88 -53.71 -9.35
CA ASP A 46 -10.97 -54.85 -9.47
C ASP A 46 -10.57 -55.18 -10.93
N SER A 47 -10.48 -54.15 -11.76
CA SER A 47 -10.09 -54.25 -13.16
C SER A 47 -9.24 -53.05 -13.58
N THR A 48 -8.55 -53.20 -14.69
CA THR A 48 -7.81 -52.13 -15.38
C THR A 48 -8.42 -51.76 -16.73
N ALA A 49 -9.55 -52.37 -17.09
CA ALA A 49 -10.25 -52.13 -18.34
C ALA A 49 -11.05 -50.83 -18.30
N ASP A 50 -11.03 -50.09 -19.41
CA ASP A 50 -11.89 -48.93 -19.62
C ASP A 50 -13.38 -49.33 -19.52
N GLN A 51 -14.20 -48.43 -19.00
CA GLN A 51 -15.64 -48.64 -18.81
C GLN A 51 -16.40 -47.50 -19.49
N SER A 52 -17.17 -47.81 -20.53
CA SER A 52 -18.03 -46.83 -21.20
C SER A 52 -19.37 -46.62 -20.50
N SER A 53 -19.67 -47.40 -19.47
CA SER A 53 -20.86 -47.26 -18.63
C SER A 53 -20.45 -47.25 -17.15
N PRO A 54 -21.23 -46.61 -16.26
CA PRO A 54 -20.98 -46.63 -14.82
C PRO A 54 -20.88 -48.06 -14.26
N VAL A 55 -19.80 -48.34 -13.53
CA VAL A 55 -19.57 -49.61 -12.81
C VAL A 55 -19.46 -49.35 -11.32
N ALA A 56 -20.00 -50.25 -10.49
CA ALA A 56 -19.96 -50.12 -9.04
C ALA A 56 -18.55 -50.34 -8.47
N VAL A 57 -18.19 -49.53 -7.49
CA VAL A 57 -16.99 -49.69 -6.64
C VAL A 57 -17.42 -50.44 -5.37
N SER A 58 -17.48 -51.76 -5.46
CA SER A 58 -18.17 -52.62 -4.46
C SER A 58 -17.51 -52.68 -3.08
N ALA A 59 -16.26 -52.24 -2.93
CA ALA A 59 -15.53 -52.29 -1.65
C ALA A 59 -15.79 -51.08 -0.73
N LEU A 60 -16.66 -50.15 -1.11
CA LEU A 60 -16.93 -48.92 -0.36
C LEU A 60 -18.40 -48.81 0.04
N SER A 61 -18.62 -48.45 1.30
CA SER A 61 -19.92 -48.10 1.85
C SER A 61 -19.81 -46.86 2.74
N GLN A 62 -20.92 -46.16 2.94
CA GLN A 62 -21.01 -44.96 3.79
C GLN A 62 -20.03 -43.86 3.34
N VAL A 63 -19.97 -43.59 2.05
CA VAL A 63 -19.07 -42.61 1.44
C VAL A 63 -19.66 -41.20 1.62
N ALA A 64 -18.87 -40.30 2.20
CA ALA A 64 -19.21 -38.90 2.38
C ALA A 64 -18.76 -38.05 1.19
N GLN A 65 -17.59 -38.35 0.59
CA GLN A 65 -17.07 -37.61 -0.56
C GLN A 65 -16.29 -38.51 -1.53
N VAL A 66 -16.32 -38.20 -2.82
CA VAL A 66 -15.41 -38.78 -3.84
C VAL A 66 -14.56 -37.69 -4.48
N SER A 67 -13.32 -38.03 -4.85
CA SER A 67 -12.43 -37.15 -5.63
C SER A 67 -11.65 -37.97 -6.65
N ALA A 68 -11.82 -37.64 -7.93
CA ALA A 68 -11.10 -38.23 -9.04
C ALA A 68 -9.89 -37.36 -9.41
N GLY A 69 -8.70 -37.96 -9.41
CA GLY A 69 -7.45 -37.30 -9.80
C GLY A 69 -7.11 -37.50 -11.27
N TYR A 70 -5.82 -37.37 -11.60
CA TYR A 70 -5.37 -37.64 -12.97
C TYR A 70 -5.40 -39.16 -13.26
N ILE A 71 -4.83 -39.97 -12.36
CA ILE A 71 -4.67 -41.43 -12.51
C ILE A 71 -5.03 -42.25 -11.26
N HIS A 72 -5.55 -41.60 -10.23
CA HIS A 72 -5.97 -42.22 -8.98
C HIS A 72 -7.27 -41.60 -8.47
N SER A 73 -7.85 -42.24 -7.47
CA SER A 73 -9.17 -41.94 -6.94
C SER A 73 -9.13 -41.95 -5.42
N LEU A 74 -9.94 -41.10 -4.79
CA LEU A 74 -10.10 -41.00 -3.36
C LEU A 74 -11.58 -41.09 -3.00
N ALA A 75 -11.86 -41.73 -1.87
CA ALA A 75 -13.14 -41.65 -1.17
C ALA A 75 -12.90 -41.28 0.29
N LEU A 76 -13.69 -40.34 0.79
CA LEU A 76 -13.85 -40.06 2.21
C LEU A 76 -15.09 -40.81 2.70
N ARG A 77 -14.95 -41.62 3.75
CA ARG A 77 -16.09 -42.25 4.43
C ARG A 77 -16.63 -41.34 5.52
N SER A 78 -17.89 -41.55 5.88
CA SER A 78 -18.61 -40.75 6.88
C SER A 78 -18.02 -40.87 8.29
N ASP A 79 -17.21 -41.91 8.56
CA ASP A 79 -16.43 -42.07 9.78
C ASP A 79 -15.11 -41.26 9.79
N GLY A 80 -14.85 -40.47 8.74
CA GLY A 80 -13.66 -39.64 8.61
C GLY A 80 -12.41 -40.39 8.17
N THR A 81 -12.54 -41.64 7.68
CA THR A 81 -11.44 -42.42 7.08
C THR A 81 -11.31 -42.19 5.58
N VAL A 82 -10.08 -42.22 5.07
CA VAL A 82 -9.78 -42.02 3.65
C VAL A 82 -9.38 -43.34 2.99
N TRP A 83 -9.92 -43.58 1.80
CA TRP A 83 -9.64 -44.73 0.95
C TRP A 83 -9.19 -44.27 -0.42
N THR A 84 -8.22 -44.96 -1.00
CA THR A 84 -7.60 -44.58 -2.27
C THR A 84 -7.41 -45.78 -3.18
N TRP A 85 -7.40 -45.58 -4.50
CA TRP A 85 -7.10 -46.62 -5.48
C TRP A 85 -6.60 -46.01 -6.79
N GLY A 86 -6.10 -46.85 -7.69
CA GLY A 86 -5.45 -46.45 -8.93
C GLY A 86 -3.93 -46.51 -8.86
N ASP A 87 -3.28 -45.64 -9.61
CA ASP A 87 -1.81 -45.57 -9.67
C ASP A 87 -1.19 -45.18 -8.33
N ASN A 88 0.00 -45.70 -8.04
CA ASN A 88 0.72 -45.40 -6.80
C ASN A 88 2.24 -45.19 -7.00
N ARG A 89 2.70 -44.87 -8.20
CA ARG A 89 4.15 -44.79 -8.49
C ARG A 89 4.91 -43.79 -7.61
N TYR A 90 4.24 -42.77 -7.09
CA TYR A 90 4.81 -41.77 -6.19
C TYR A 90 4.25 -41.84 -4.77
N GLY A 91 3.49 -42.89 -4.44
CA GLY A 91 2.88 -43.02 -3.12
C GLY A 91 1.58 -42.24 -2.95
N GLN A 92 0.93 -41.81 -4.04
CA GLN A 92 -0.31 -41.02 -4.01
C GLN A 92 -1.51 -41.75 -3.37
N LEU A 93 -1.41 -43.06 -3.15
CA LEU A 93 -2.39 -43.82 -2.37
C LEU A 93 -2.20 -43.65 -0.85
N GLY A 94 -1.04 -43.19 -0.37
CA GLY A 94 -0.84 -42.84 1.05
C GLY A 94 -0.75 -44.03 2.02
N ASN A 95 -0.66 -45.25 1.49
CA ASN A 95 -0.68 -46.48 2.28
C ASN A 95 0.73 -47.00 2.66
N GLY A 96 1.76 -46.16 2.54
CA GLY A 96 3.16 -46.53 2.82
C GLY A 96 3.83 -47.33 1.71
N THR A 97 3.14 -47.61 0.60
CA THR A 97 3.68 -48.36 -0.54
C THR A 97 3.77 -47.50 -1.80
N THR A 98 4.37 -48.05 -2.86
CA THR A 98 4.33 -47.49 -4.22
C THR A 98 3.63 -48.44 -5.21
N THR A 99 2.81 -49.36 -4.69
CA THR A 99 2.10 -50.37 -5.48
C THR A 99 0.70 -49.88 -5.81
N ALA A 100 0.35 -49.88 -7.11
CA ALA A 100 -0.98 -49.52 -7.57
C ALA A 100 -2.05 -50.51 -7.06
N SER A 101 -3.30 -50.07 -6.97
CA SER A 101 -4.42 -50.90 -6.53
C SER A 101 -5.64 -50.73 -7.43
N SER A 102 -6.19 -51.83 -7.93
CA SER A 102 -7.48 -51.86 -8.67
C SER A 102 -8.70 -51.84 -7.76
N VAL A 103 -8.49 -51.89 -6.44
CA VAL A 103 -9.53 -51.84 -5.41
C VAL A 103 -9.22 -50.76 -4.38
N PRO A 104 -10.22 -50.14 -3.76
CA PRO A 104 -10.04 -49.21 -2.64
C PRO A 104 -9.19 -49.81 -1.51
N VAL A 105 -8.16 -49.08 -1.08
CA VAL A 105 -7.31 -49.40 0.08
C VAL A 105 -7.32 -48.25 1.08
N PRO A 106 -7.27 -48.51 2.40
CA PRO A 106 -7.30 -47.45 3.41
C PRO A 106 -5.97 -46.68 3.47
N VAL A 107 -6.04 -45.40 3.84
CA VAL A 107 -4.88 -44.57 4.22
C VAL A 107 -4.64 -44.71 5.72
N PRO A 108 -3.62 -45.48 6.17
CA PRO A 108 -3.44 -45.75 7.59
C PRO A 108 -3.05 -44.50 8.38
N GLY A 109 -3.59 -44.35 9.59
CA GLY A 109 -3.21 -43.29 10.53
C GLY A 109 -3.81 -41.92 10.26
N LEU A 110 -4.64 -41.76 9.22
CA LEU A 110 -5.34 -40.50 8.91
C LEU A 110 -6.84 -40.62 9.26
N THR A 111 -7.28 -39.87 10.27
CA THR A 111 -8.66 -39.88 10.77
C THR A 111 -9.20 -38.48 11.01
N GLY A 112 -10.52 -38.36 11.13
CA GLY A 112 -11.20 -37.09 11.35
C GLY A 112 -11.12 -36.16 10.13
N VAL A 113 -10.98 -36.75 8.93
CA VAL A 113 -10.97 -36.03 7.65
C VAL A 113 -12.39 -35.58 7.31
N VAL A 114 -12.51 -34.36 6.78
CA VAL A 114 -13.78 -33.76 6.34
C VAL A 114 -13.78 -33.44 4.85
N GLN A 115 -12.60 -33.33 4.21
CA GLN A 115 -12.51 -33.17 2.76
C GLN A 115 -11.28 -33.88 2.20
N VAL A 116 -11.39 -34.42 0.99
CA VAL A 116 -10.27 -34.92 0.19
C VAL A 116 -10.20 -34.22 -1.16
N ALA A 117 -8.99 -34.09 -1.71
CA ALA A 117 -8.75 -33.58 -3.05
C ALA A 117 -7.60 -34.31 -3.72
N ALA A 118 -7.79 -34.72 -4.97
CA ALA A 118 -6.80 -35.44 -5.77
C ALA A 118 -6.16 -34.49 -6.78
N GLY A 119 -4.84 -34.31 -6.68
CA GLY A 119 -4.07 -33.46 -7.58
C GLY A 119 -3.12 -34.25 -8.46
N GLY A 120 -2.60 -33.61 -9.49
CA GLY A 120 -1.55 -34.19 -10.32
C GLY A 120 -1.70 -33.98 -11.82
N HIS A 121 -0.68 -34.43 -12.54
CA HIS A 121 -0.66 -34.50 -13.99
C HIS A 121 0.18 -35.67 -14.47
N ASP A 122 -0.28 -36.31 -15.54
CA ASP A 122 0.31 -37.53 -16.07
C ASP A 122 0.52 -38.57 -14.96
N TYR A 123 1.77 -39.00 -14.79
CA TYR A 123 2.13 -39.99 -13.79
C TYR A 123 2.46 -39.41 -12.42
N ARG A 124 2.61 -38.09 -12.30
CA ARG A 124 2.96 -37.39 -11.06
C ARG A 124 1.70 -36.89 -10.39
N SER A 125 1.20 -37.69 -9.45
CA SER A 125 -0.02 -37.38 -8.72
C SER A 125 0.22 -37.32 -7.23
N TYR A 126 -0.65 -36.60 -6.55
CA TYR A 126 -0.61 -36.40 -5.11
C TYR A 126 -2.04 -36.25 -4.58
N SER A 127 -2.15 -36.26 -3.26
CA SER A 127 -3.43 -36.27 -2.57
C SER A 127 -3.37 -35.30 -1.41
N LEU A 128 -4.49 -34.62 -1.17
CA LEU A 128 -4.71 -33.74 -0.03
C LEU A 128 -5.89 -34.24 0.82
N ALA A 129 -5.80 -33.99 2.12
CA ALA A 129 -6.90 -34.15 3.06
C ALA A 129 -7.00 -32.95 4.00
N LEU A 130 -8.22 -32.49 4.25
CA LEU A 130 -8.56 -31.52 5.28
C LEU A 130 -9.16 -32.25 6.47
N ARG A 131 -8.62 -32.04 7.67
CA ARG A 131 -9.17 -32.56 8.92
C ARG A 131 -10.15 -31.58 9.55
N SER A 132 -11.04 -32.09 10.37
CA SER A 132 -12.04 -31.34 11.14
C SER A 132 -11.45 -30.28 12.08
N ASP A 133 -10.18 -30.43 12.48
CA ASP A 133 -9.42 -29.43 13.25
C ASP A 133 -8.86 -28.28 12.39
N GLY A 134 -9.17 -28.25 11.09
CA GLY A 134 -8.74 -27.23 10.14
C GLY A 134 -7.29 -27.39 9.66
N THR A 135 -6.66 -28.54 9.90
CA THR A 135 -5.32 -28.87 9.39
C THR A 135 -5.37 -29.56 8.03
N VAL A 136 -4.40 -29.26 7.17
CA VAL A 136 -4.25 -29.87 5.83
C VAL A 136 -3.10 -30.88 5.84
N TRP A 137 -3.29 -32.00 5.16
CA TRP A 137 -2.33 -33.08 5.02
C TRP A 137 -2.13 -33.43 3.54
N ALA A 138 -0.92 -33.80 3.16
CA ALA A 138 -0.53 -34.09 1.79
C ALA A 138 0.33 -35.36 1.70
N TRP A 139 0.25 -36.08 0.57
CA TRP A 139 1.13 -37.23 0.24
C TRP A 139 1.16 -37.48 -1.28
N GLY A 140 2.10 -38.30 -1.75
CA GLY A 140 2.37 -38.55 -3.17
C GLY A 140 3.58 -37.78 -3.71
N ASP A 141 3.48 -37.29 -4.94
CA ASP A 141 4.52 -36.45 -5.56
C ASP A 141 4.60 -35.06 -4.93
N ASN A 142 5.82 -34.51 -4.82
CA ASN A 142 6.09 -33.19 -4.23
C ASN A 142 7.20 -32.44 -5.00
N ALA A 143 7.35 -32.72 -6.29
CA ALA A 143 8.47 -32.19 -7.07
C ALA A 143 8.45 -30.66 -7.22
N LEU A 144 7.29 -30.02 -7.05
CA LEU A 144 7.07 -28.58 -7.18
C LEU A 144 6.54 -27.98 -5.86
N GLY A 145 6.74 -28.66 -4.72
CA GLY A 145 6.35 -28.15 -3.41
C GLY A 145 4.85 -28.24 -3.12
N GLU A 146 4.14 -29.18 -3.77
CA GLU A 146 2.73 -29.48 -3.62
C GLU A 146 2.32 -29.79 -2.17
N PHE A 147 3.25 -30.21 -1.31
CA PHE A 147 2.97 -30.46 0.10
C PHE A 147 2.94 -29.18 0.95
N GLY A 148 3.59 -28.09 0.51
CA GLY A 148 3.68 -26.89 1.33
C GLY A 148 4.49 -27.06 2.63
N ASP A 149 5.25 -28.14 2.78
CA ASP A 149 6.00 -28.49 3.99
C ASP A 149 7.42 -27.87 4.07
N GLY A 150 7.74 -27.00 3.12
CA GLY A 150 9.07 -26.41 2.97
C GLY A 150 10.07 -27.34 2.28
N THR A 151 9.64 -28.49 1.76
CA THR A 151 10.47 -29.44 1.01
C THR A 151 9.94 -29.62 -0.42
N THR A 152 10.67 -30.39 -1.22
CA THR A 152 10.24 -30.88 -2.54
C THR A 152 10.39 -32.40 -2.63
N ILE A 153 10.17 -33.09 -1.51
CA ILE A 153 10.38 -34.53 -1.35
C ILE A 153 9.02 -35.20 -1.17
N GLY A 154 8.70 -36.14 -2.07
CA GLY A 154 7.46 -36.92 -2.03
C GLY A 154 7.43 -37.88 -0.85
N ARG A 155 6.22 -38.32 -0.46
CA ARG A 155 6.01 -39.25 0.65
C ARG A 155 4.91 -40.24 0.32
N THR A 156 5.11 -41.49 0.74
CA THR A 156 4.12 -42.56 0.61
C THR A 156 3.09 -42.59 1.75
N THR A 157 3.22 -41.69 2.73
CA THR A 157 2.29 -41.52 3.85
C THR A 157 1.94 -40.04 4.07
N PRO A 158 0.75 -39.73 4.61
CA PRO A 158 0.33 -38.35 4.89
C PRO A 158 1.30 -37.57 5.76
N VAL A 159 1.59 -36.33 5.38
CA VAL A 159 2.32 -35.33 6.18
C VAL A 159 1.49 -34.05 6.31
N GLN A 160 1.52 -33.43 7.48
CA GLN A 160 0.82 -32.17 7.72
C GLN A 160 1.51 -31.00 7.01
N VAL A 161 0.72 -30.09 6.43
CA VAL A 161 1.17 -28.80 5.91
C VAL A 161 1.41 -27.83 7.08
N PRO A 162 2.66 -27.44 7.41
CA PRO A 162 2.96 -26.66 8.60
C PRO A 162 2.44 -25.22 8.50
N GLY A 163 1.87 -24.71 9.60
CA GLY A 163 1.45 -23.31 9.71
C GLY A 163 0.15 -22.95 8.96
N LEU A 164 -0.52 -23.93 8.36
CA LEU A 164 -1.82 -23.77 7.73
C LEU A 164 -2.92 -24.28 8.67
N THR A 165 -3.69 -23.36 9.25
CA THR A 165 -4.79 -23.63 10.18
C THR A 165 -6.05 -22.85 9.80
N GLY A 166 -7.19 -23.23 10.38
CA GLY A 166 -8.48 -22.56 10.13
C GLY A 166 -9.01 -22.77 8.72
N VAL A 167 -8.55 -23.82 8.02
CA VAL A 167 -8.98 -24.14 6.66
C VAL A 167 -10.36 -24.79 6.70
N THR A 168 -11.23 -24.37 5.78
CA THR A 168 -12.59 -24.87 5.58
C THR A 168 -12.78 -25.53 4.22
N GLN A 169 -11.90 -25.25 3.26
CA GLN A 169 -11.91 -25.88 1.94
C GLN A 169 -10.50 -26.06 1.39
N ILE A 170 -10.26 -27.16 0.69
CA ILE A 170 -9.06 -27.40 -0.13
C ILE A 170 -9.44 -27.63 -1.59
N ALA A 171 -8.57 -27.22 -2.51
CA ALA A 171 -8.64 -27.59 -3.93
C ALA A 171 -7.23 -27.93 -4.44
N ALA A 172 -7.11 -29.08 -5.10
CA ALA A 172 -5.87 -29.55 -5.70
C ALA A 172 -5.95 -29.38 -7.22
N GLY A 173 -5.00 -28.64 -7.78
CA GLY A 173 -4.79 -28.54 -9.22
C GLY A 173 -3.78 -29.58 -9.68
N SER A 174 -3.29 -29.42 -10.91
CA SER A 174 -2.30 -30.38 -11.42
C SER A 174 -0.93 -30.26 -10.75
N TYR A 175 -0.54 -29.06 -10.33
CA TYR A 175 0.78 -28.80 -9.74
C TYR A 175 0.76 -27.79 -8.60
N HIS A 176 -0.42 -27.27 -8.24
CA HIS A 176 -0.59 -26.26 -7.20
C HIS A 176 -1.87 -26.52 -6.43
N ASN A 177 -1.95 -25.88 -5.28
CA ASN A 177 -3.02 -26.07 -4.32
C ASN A 177 -3.56 -24.73 -3.85
N LEU A 178 -4.84 -24.74 -3.51
CA LEU A 178 -5.53 -23.66 -2.86
C LEU A 178 -6.16 -24.17 -1.56
N ALA A 179 -6.17 -23.33 -0.54
CA ALA A 179 -6.95 -23.51 0.67
C ALA A 179 -7.75 -22.25 0.98
N LEU A 180 -8.99 -22.43 1.42
CA LEU A 180 -9.86 -21.36 1.91
C LEU A 180 -9.91 -21.44 3.43
N ARG A 181 -9.69 -20.32 4.10
CA ARG A 181 -9.87 -20.19 5.54
C ARG A 181 -11.30 -19.76 5.88
N SER A 182 -11.71 -20.00 7.12
CA SER A 182 -13.02 -19.60 7.64
C SER A 182 -13.29 -18.10 7.59
N ASP A 183 -12.25 -17.27 7.51
CA ASP A 183 -12.35 -15.80 7.36
C ASP A 183 -12.46 -15.34 5.89
N GLY A 184 -12.53 -16.27 4.93
CA GLY A 184 -12.59 -15.99 3.50
C GLY A 184 -11.22 -15.74 2.84
N THR A 185 -10.11 -15.94 3.57
CA THR A 185 -8.76 -15.81 3.03
C THR A 185 -8.41 -17.01 2.16
N VAL A 186 -7.90 -16.76 0.94
CA VAL A 186 -7.35 -17.79 0.06
C VAL A 186 -5.83 -17.88 0.23
N VAL A 187 -5.34 -19.10 0.40
CA VAL A 187 -3.92 -19.43 0.53
C VAL A 187 -3.52 -20.38 -0.60
N ALA A 188 -2.38 -20.17 -1.24
CA ALA A 188 -1.89 -20.96 -2.36
C ALA A 188 -0.47 -21.47 -2.13
N TRP A 189 -0.12 -22.63 -2.72
CA TRP A 189 1.26 -23.17 -2.77
C TRP A 189 1.42 -24.17 -3.93
N GLY A 190 2.65 -24.60 -4.19
CA GLY A 190 3.02 -25.45 -5.32
C GLY A 190 3.61 -24.65 -6.48
N MET A 191 3.44 -25.12 -7.72
CA MET A 191 3.97 -24.47 -8.93
C MET A 191 3.41 -23.05 -9.12
N ASN A 192 4.23 -22.12 -9.63
CA ASN A 192 3.83 -20.73 -9.93
C ASN A 192 4.35 -20.18 -11.26
N GLY A 193 4.91 -21.03 -12.14
CA GLY A 193 5.52 -20.58 -13.40
C GLY A 193 4.56 -19.80 -14.34
N ASN A 194 3.25 -19.99 -14.20
CA ASN A 194 2.22 -19.26 -14.96
C ASN A 194 1.46 -18.21 -14.12
N GLY A 195 1.87 -18.00 -12.87
CA GLY A 195 1.19 -17.12 -11.92
C GLY A 195 -0.04 -17.74 -11.23
N GLN A 196 -0.20 -19.08 -11.27
CA GLN A 196 -1.36 -19.77 -10.71
C GLN A 196 -1.55 -19.62 -9.20
N LEU A 197 -0.52 -19.13 -8.47
CA LEU A 197 -0.64 -18.79 -7.06
C LEU A 197 -1.17 -17.37 -6.82
N GLY A 198 -1.23 -16.51 -7.85
CA GLY A 198 -1.85 -15.18 -7.73
C GLY A 198 -1.07 -14.18 -6.88
N ASP A 199 0.23 -14.42 -6.67
CA ASP A 199 1.10 -13.62 -5.79
C ASP A 199 1.79 -12.45 -6.48
N GLY A 200 1.43 -12.16 -7.74
CA GLY A 200 2.07 -11.16 -8.58
C GLY A 200 3.44 -11.58 -9.12
N THR A 201 3.86 -12.83 -8.91
CA THR A 201 5.16 -13.34 -9.36
C THR A 201 5.03 -14.58 -10.24
N THR A 202 6.12 -14.98 -10.88
CA THR A 202 6.23 -16.19 -11.71
C THR A 202 7.41 -17.05 -11.27
N ALA A 203 7.69 -17.09 -9.97
CA ALA A 203 8.67 -18.02 -9.42
C ALA A 203 8.29 -19.46 -9.81
N LEU A 204 9.24 -20.38 -9.97
CA LEU A 204 8.90 -21.73 -10.44
C LEU A 204 7.87 -22.42 -9.53
N TYR A 205 8.05 -22.30 -8.22
CA TYR A 205 7.13 -22.79 -7.20
C TYR A 205 7.26 -22.05 -5.87
N ARG A 206 6.28 -22.26 -4.98
CA ARG A 206 6.31 -21.93 -3.56
C ARG A 206 6.03 -23.20 -2.75
N ASN A 207 7.03 -23.72 -2.07
CA ASN A 207 6.88 -24.93 -1.25
C ASN A 207 6.39 -24.64 0.18
N ARG A 208 5.86 -23.43 0.43
CA ARG A 208 5.18 -23.04 1.67
C ARG A 208 3.91 -22.25 1.31
N PRO A 209 2.80 -22.46 2.03
CA PRO A 209 1.57 -21.70 1.86
C PRO A 209 1.78 -20.19 1.93
N MET A 210 1.17 -19.46 1.00
CA MET A 210 1.19 -18.00 0.93
C MET A 210 -0.20 -17.43 0.63
N VAL A 211 -0.50 -16.23 1.11
CA VAL A 211 -1.82 -15.61 0.95
C VAL A 211 -1.96 -14.99 -0.45
N VAL A 212 -3.06 -15.31 -1.14
CA VAL A 212 -3.43 -14.67 -2.41
C VAL A 212 -4.05 -13.30 -2.10
N SER A 213 -3.37 -12.23 -2.53
CA SER A 213 -3.82 -10.86 -2.26
C SER A 213 -4.92 -10.41 -3.22
N GLY A 214 -5.75 -9.44 -2.79
CA GLY A 214 -6.80 -8.85 -3.64
C GLY A 214 -8.13 -9.63 -3.68
N LEU A 215 -8.26 -10.68 -2.87
CA LEU A 215 -9.51 -11.42 -2.68
C LEU A 215 -10.16 -11.05 -1.35
N THR A 216 -11.48 -10.92 -1.35
CA THR A 216 -12.30 -10.75 -0.14
C THR A 216 -13.58 -11.54 -0.30
N ARG A 217 -14.17 -11.99 0.82
CA ARG A 217 -15.47 -12.68 0.86
C ARG A 217 -15.53 -13.91 -0.07
N VAL A 218 -14.43 -14.66 -0.19
CA VAL A 218 -14.40 -15.88 -1.00
C VAL A 218 -15.19 -16.97 -0.27
N THR A 219 -16.06 -17.63 -1.02
CA THR A 219 -16.84 -18.78 -0.58
C THR A 219 -16.32 -20.06 -1.22
N GLN A 220 -15.95 -20.08 -2.51
CA GLN A 220 -15.46 -21.31 -3.14
C GLN A 220 -14.11 -21.11 -3.81
N ILE A 221 -13.27 -22.14 -3.81
CA ILE A 221 -12.03 -22.21 -4.60
C ILE A 221 -12.06 -23.42 -5.54
N ALA A 222 -11.44 -23.28 -6.71
CA ALA A 222 -11.17 -24.39 -7.62
C ALA A 222 -9.79 -24.20 -8.28
N ALA A 223 -9.07 -25.29 -8.50
CA ALA A 223 -7.73 -25.28 -9.08
C ALA A 223 -7.73 -26.15 -10.33
N GLY A 224 -7.36 -25.57 -11.48
CA GLY A 224 -7.25 -26.26 -12.76
C GLY A 224 -5.83 -26.77 -13.00
N TYR A 225 -5.43 -26.86 -14.28
CA TYR A 225 -4.08 -27.32 -14.64
C TYR A 225 -2.98 -26.38 -14.15
N ASN A 226 -3.06 -25.12 -14.56
CA ASN A 226 -2.10 -24.06 -14.26
C ASN A 226 -2.82 -22.73 -14.01
N TYR A 227 -4.06 -22.78 -13.54
CA TYR A 227 -4.87 -21.61 -13.23
C TYR A 227 -5.79 -21.92 -12.05
N SER A 228 -6.40 -20.87 -11.52
CA SER A 228 -7.15 -20.89 -10.28
C SER A 228 -8.41 -20.05 -10.42
N LEU A 229 -9.47 -20.48 -9.75
CA LEU A 229 -10.74 -19.78 -9.65
C LEU A 229 -11.11 -19.56 -8.18
N ALA A 230 -11.80 -18.46 -7.90
CA ALA A 230 -12.45 -18.19 -6.62
C ALA A 230 -13.84 -17.59 -6.84
N LEU A 231 -14.85 -18.13 -6.14
CA LEU A 231 -16.20 -17.58 -6.09
C LEU A 231 -16.34 -16.71 -4.84
N ARG A 232 -16.90 -15.52 -4.98
CA ARG A 232 -17.24 -14.64 -3.87
C ARG A 232 -18.69 -14.82 -3.43
N SER A 233 -19.01 -14.42 -2.21
CA SER A 233 -20.36 -14.50 -1.64
C SER A 233 -21.41 -13.68 -2.42
N ASP A 234 -21.00 -12.71 -3.22
CA ASP A 234 -21.86 -11.90 -4.10
C ASP A 234 -22.11 -12.55 -5.48
N GLY A 235 -21.60 -13.76 -5.71
CA GLY A 235 -21.72 -14.48 -6.97
C GLY A 235 -20.68 -14.07 -8.03
N THR A 236 -19.71 -13.22 -7.69
CA THR A 236 -18.60 -12.85 -8.58
C THR A 236 -17.55 -13.95 -8.64
N VAL A 237 -17.10 -14.29 -9.84
CA VAL A 237 -15.98 -15.23 -10.05
C VAL A 237 -14.69 -14.47 -10.36
N MET A 238 -13.63 -14.81 -9.65
CA MET A 238 -12.27 -14.33 -9.89
C MET A 238 -11.43 -15.48 -10.46
N ALA A 239 -10.52 -15.18 -11.38
CA ALA A 239 -9.64 -16.14 -12.03
C ALA A 239 -8.20 -15.61 -12.11
N TRP A 240 -7.20 -16.49 -12.06
CA TRP A 240 -5.79 -16.13 -12.29
C TRP A 240 -4.95 -17.33 -12.73
N GLY A 241 -3.78 -17.07 -13.29
CA GLY A 241 -2.83 -18.06 -13.81
C GLY A 241 -2.78 -18.10 -15.34
N TYR A 242 -2.63 -19.31 -15.87
CA TYR A 242 -2.59 -19.63 -17.30
C TYR A 242 -3.90 -19.27 -18.00
N ASN A 243 -3.83 -18.75 -19.23
CA ASN A 243 -4.99 -18.27 -19.98
C ASN A 243 -4.84 -18.44 -21.51
N PHE A 244 -4.03 -19.37 -22.00
CA PHE A 244 -3.72 -19.43 -23.43
C PHE A 244 -4.95 -19.67 -24.31
N ASN A 245 -5.91 -20.45 -23.80
CA ASN A 245 -7.16 -20.77 -24.48
C ASN A 245 -8.36 -20.00 -23.89
N GLY A 246 -8.11 -19.00 -23.04
CA GLY A 246 -9.17 -18.21 -22.41
C GLY A 246 -9.75 -18.82 -21.14
N GLU A 247 -9.02 -19.70 -20.45
CA GLU A 247 -9.45 -20.39 -19.22
C GLU A 247 -9.85 -19.46 -18.07
N LEU A 248 -9.39 -18.21 -18.09
CA LEU A 248 -9.76 -17.20 -17.10
C LEU A 248 -11.07 -16.48 -17.42
N GLY A 249 -11.61 -16.63 -18.63
CA GLY A 249 -12.91 -16.05 -19.00
C GLY A 249 -12.98 -14.52 -18.96
N ASP A 250 -11.83 -13.84 -18.98
CA ASP A 250 -11.72 -12.38 -18.86
C ASP A 250 -11.79 -11.65 -20.22
N GLY A 251 -12.17 -12.38 -21.28
CA GLY A 251 -12.21 -11.88 -22.65
C GLY A 251 -10.85 -11.85 -23.34
N THR A 252 -9.79 -12.34 -22.70
CA THR A 252 -8.41 -12.32 -23.22
C THR A 252 -7.79 -13.70 -23.24
N THR A 253 -6.58 -13.80 -23.82
CA THR A 253 -5.71 -14.98 -23.72
C THR A 253 -4.44 -14.70 -22.91
N THR A 254 -4.44 -13.61 -22.12
CA THR A 254 -3.27 -13.14 -21.37
C THR A 254 -3.26 -13.75 -19.97
N TYR A 255 -2.11 -14.27 -19.55
CA TYR A 255 -1.97 -14.84 -18.22
C TYR A 255 -2.11 -13.75 -17.16
N ARG A 256 -2.68 -14.09 -16.01
CA ARG A 256 -2.90 -13.14 -14.92
C ARG A 256 -2.17 -13.61 -13.68
N HIS A 257 -1.18 -12.86 -13.23
CA HIS A 257 -0.41 -13.22 -12.04
C HIS A 257 -1.06 -12.74 -10.73
N THR A 258 -2.22 -12.07 -10.84
CA THR A 258 -3.08 -11.66 -9.72
C THR A 258 -4.53 -11.91 -10.12
N PRO A 259 -5.46 -12.11 -9.15
CA PRO A 259 -6.88 -12.33 -9.43
C PRO A 259 -7.50 -11.25 -10.31
N VAL A 260 -8.15 -11.67 -11.41
CA VAL A 260 -8.99 -10.83 -12.29
C VAL A 260 -10.43 -11.33 -12.25
N GLN A 261 -11.41 -10.46 -12.47
CA GLN A 261 -12.81 -10.88 -12.54
C GLN A 261 -13.13 -11.55 -13.89
N VAL A 262 -13.92 -12.63 -13.87
CA VAL A 262 -14.49 -13.26 -15.07
C VAL A 262 -15.56 -12.33 -15.67
N ALA A 263 -15.49 -12.08 -16.98
CA ALA A 263 -16.35 -11.09 -17.62
C ALA A 263 -17.80 -11.58 -17.81
N GLY A 264 -18.78 -10.70 -17.59
CA GLY A 264 -20.19 -10.95 -17.96
C GLY A 264 -20.91 -12.06 -17.16
N LEU A 265 -20.38 -12.44 -15.99
CA LEU A 265 -20.89 -13.53 -15.18
C LEU A 265 -21.44 -13.02 -13.84
N THR A 266 -22.68 -13.37 -13.52
CA THR A 266 -23.39 -12.97 -12.29
C THR A 266 -24.21 -14.13 -11.75
N GLY A 267 -24.54 -14.08 -10.46
CA GLY A 267 -25.44 -15.05 -9.82
C GLY A 267 -24.91 -16.48 -9.76
N VAL A 268 -23.58 -16.65 -9.72
CA VAL A 268 -22.91 -17.95 -9.65
C VAL A 268 -23.00 -18.54 -8.25
N THR A 269 -23.30 -19.82 -8.16
CA THR A 269 -23.41 -20.60 -6.92
C THR A 269 -22.34 -21.69 -6.81
N GLN A 270 -21.79 -22.16 -7.94
CA GLN A 270 -20.70 -23.13 -7.95
C GLN A 270 -19.73 -22.87 -9.11
N ILE A 271 -18.45 -23.11 -8.88
CA ILE A 271 -17.38 -23.11 -9.89
C ILE A 271 -16.69 -24.48 -9.95
N ALA A 272 -16.21 -24.85 -11.14
CA ALA A 272 -15.35 -26.01 -11.36
C ALA A 272 -14.24 -25.65 -12.36
N ALA A 273 -13.02 -26.10 -12.05
CA ALA A 273 -11.84 -25.86 -12.87
C ALA A 273 -11.31 -27.19 -13.43
N GLY A 274 -11.42 -27.38 -14.73
CA GLY A 274 -10.83 -28.52 -15.44
C GLY A 274 -9.39 -28.20 -15.84
N THR A 275 -8.77 -29.11 -16.59
CA THR A 275 -7.38 -28.91 -17.03
C THR A 275 -7.24 -27.65 -17.90
N TYR A 276 -8.11 -27.46 -18.88
CA TYR A 276 -8.02 -26.32 -19.81
C TYR A 276 -9.35 -25.59 -20.03
N HIS A 277 -10.35 -25.83 -19.18
CA HIS A 277 -11.66 -25.18 -19.30
C HIS A 277 -12.30 -25.05 -17.92
N SER A 278 -13.22 -24.12 -17.79
CA SER A 278 -13.93 -23.83 -16.54
C SER A 278 -15.43 -23.95 -16.73
N LEU A 279 -16.13 -24.29 -15.65
CA LEU A 279 -17.59 -24.23 -15.56
C LEU A 279 -18.02 -23.34 -14.39
N ALA A 280 -19.16 -22.70 -14.54
CA ALA A 280 -19.89 -22.06 -13.46
C ALA A 280 -21.38 -22.43 -13.52
N LEU A 281 -21.95 -22.82 -12.38
CA LEU A 281 -23.38 -22.99 -12.19
C LEU A 281 -23.97 -21.69 -11.65
N ARG A 282 -25.06 -21.23 -12.27
CA ARG A 282 -25.85 -20.10 -11.79
C ARG A 282 -26.97 -20.58 -10.88
N SER A 283 -27.43 -19.67 -10.03
CA SER A 283 -28.58 -19.87 -9.13
C SER A 283 -29.88 -20.25 -9.83
N ASP A 284 -30.02 -19.94 -11.13
CA ASP A 284 -31.16 -20.33 -11.97
C ASP A 284 -31.03 -21.73 -12.59
N GLY A 285 -29.97 -22.49 -12.26
CA GLY A 285 -29.70 -23.82 -12.80
C GLY A 285 -28.99 -23.83 -14.16
N THR A 286 -28.63 -22.66 -14.70
CA THR A 286 -27.88 -22.55 -15.97
C THR A 286 -26.39 -22.82 -15.77
N VAL A 287 -25.78 -23.60 -16.66
CA VAL A 287 -24.33 -23.84 -16.69
C VAL A 287 -23.66 -22.96 -17.74
N MET A 288 -22.60 -22.27 -17.32
CA MET A 288 -21.73 -21.48 -18.18
C MET A 288 -20.36 -22.17 -18.29
N ALA A 289 -19.75 -22.14 -19.47
CA ALA A 289 -18.45 -22.76 -19.77
C ALA A 289 -17.53 -21.78 -20.51
N TRP A 290 -16.22 -21.89 -20.32
CA TRP A 290 -15.22 -21.14 -21.10
C TRP A 290 -13.85 -21.83 -21.08
N GLY A 291 -12.94 -21.37 -21.95
CA GLY A 291 -11.60 -21.93 -22.15
C GLY A 291 -11.47 -22.76 -23.42
N TYR A 292 -10.59 -23.75 -23.38
CA TYR A 292 -10.30 -24.66 -24.50
C TYR A 292 -11.51 -25.53 -24.84
N ASN A 293 -11.83 -25.69 -26.14
CA ASN A 293 -13.02 -26.42 -26.61
C ASN A 293 -12.72 -27.54 -27.61
N TYR A 294 -11.47 -28.00 -27.70
CA TYR A 294 -11.18 -29.17 -28.54
C TYR A 294 -12.01 -30.37 -28.07
N ARG A 295 -12.70 -31.02 -29.03
CA ARG A 295 -13.67 -32.11 -28.81
C ARG A 295 -14.92 -31.71 -27.99
N GLY A 296 -15.27 -30.43 -27.98
CA GLY A 296 -16.57 -29.98 -27.47
C GLY A 296 -16.69 -30.00 -25.95
N ARG A 297 -15.58 -29.89 -25.22
CA ARG A 297 -15.57 -29.93 -23.73
C ARG A 297 -16.31 -28.77 -23.07
N LEU A 298 -16.65 -27.71 -23.82
CA LEU A 298 -17.52 -26.64 -23.33
C LEU A 298 -19.02 -26.97 -23.46
N GLY A 299 -19.40 -27.97 -24.26
CA GLY A 299 -20.80 -28.40 -24.37
C GLY A 299 -21.72 -27.37 -25.05
N ASP A 300 -21.16 -26.37 -25.73
CA ASP A 300 -21.89 -25.26 -26.36
C ASP A 300 -22.38 -25.58 -27.78
N GLY A 301 -22.25 -26.83 -28.22
CA GLY A 301 -22.55 -27.28 -29.58
C GLY A 301 -21.44 -27.00 -30.59
N THR A 302 -20.30 -26.47 -30.15
CA THR A 302 -19.16 -26.15 -31.01
C THR A 302 -17.88 -26.85 -30.55
N THR A 303 -16.78 -26.63 -31.27
CA THR A 303 -15.43 -27.01 -30.85
C THR A 303 -14.48 -25.80 -30.82
N ILE A 304 -15.05 -24.60 -30.66
CA ILE A 304 -14.32 -23.32 -30.71
C ILE A 304 -14.07 -22.84 -29.28
N ASP A 305 -12.83 -22.46 -28.99
CA ASP A 305 -12.43 -21.89 -27.70
C ASP A 305 -13.25 -20.64 -27.37
N ARG A 306 -13.54 -20.44 -26.09
CA ARG A 306 -14.35 -19.32 -25.61
C ARG A 306 -13.56 -18.56 -24.56
N HIS A 307 -13.19 -17.33 -24.86
CA HIS A 307 -12.42 -16.50 -23.92
C HIS A 307 -13.31 -15.76 -22.91
N ALA A 308 -14.63 -15.94 -23.01
CA ALA A 308 -15.63 -15.45 -22.07
C ALA A 308 -16.70 -16.54 -21.88
N PRO A 309 -17.43 -16.54 -20.75
CA PRO A 309 -18.47 -17.52 -20.47
C PRO A 309 -19.51 -17.64 -21.58
N VAL A 310 -19.77 -18.87 -22.03
CA VAL A 310 -20.86 -19.26 -22.94
C VAL A 310 -21.78 -20.25 -22.24
N THR A 311 -23.07 -20.24 -22.57
CA THR A 311 -24.03 -21.21 -22.01
C THR A 311 -23.77 -22.62 -22.58
N VAL A 312 -23.82 -23.63 -21.72
CA VAL A 312 -23.85 -25.04 -22.13
C VAL A 312 -25.22 -25.37 -22.72
N SER A 313 -25.26 -25.86 -23.95
CA SER A 313 -26.50 -26.00 -24.72
C SER A 313 -27.34 -27.18 -24.24
N GLY A 314 -28.65 -26.99 -24.07
CA GLY A 314 -29.59 -28.08 -23.80
C GLY A 314 -29.54 -28.68 -22.39
N LEU A 315 -29.00 -27.94 -21.41
CA LEU A 315 -29.08 -28.28 -19.98
C LEU A 315 -30.00 -27.30 -19.23
N SER A 316 -30.80 -27.86 -18.33
CA SER A 316 -31.63 -27.15 -17.36
C SER A 316 -31.58 -27.89 -16.02
N ASP A 317 -32.03 -27.22 -14.96
CA ASP A 317 -32.26 -27.81 -13.64
C ASP A 317 -31.00 -28.47 -13.06
N VAL A 318 -29.84 -27.90 -13.34
CA VAL A 318 -28.55 -28.42 -12.85
C VAL A 318 -28.37 -28.02 -11.39
N ALA A 319 -28.02 -29.00 -10.56
CA ALA A 319 -27.72 -28.82 -9.15
C ALA A 319 -26.22 -28.88 -8.86
N LEU A 320 -25.44 -29.62 -9.66
CA LEU A 320 -23.99 -29.75 -9.50
C LEU A 320 -23.27 -29.79 -10.85
N VAL A 321 -22.05 -29.24 -10.90
CA VAL A 321 -21.12 -29.37 -12.03
C VAL A 321 -19.76 -29.88 -11.58
N SER A 322 -19.09 -30.62 -12.47
CA SER A 322 -17.70 -31.04 -12.34
C SER A 322 -17.04 -31.10 -13.71
N THR A 323 -15.72 -31.02 -13.73
CA THR A 323 -14.92 -30.92 -14.96
C THR A 323 -13.72 -31.84 -14.88
N GLY A 324 -13.52 -32.64 -15.92
CA GLY A 324 -12.29 -33.40 -16.10
C GLY A 324 -11.24 -32.65 -16.92
N ALA A 325 -10.26 -33.38 -17.45
CA ALA A 325 -9.30 -32.77 -18.37
C ALA A 325 -9.93 -32.48 -19.74
N THR A 326 -10.86 -33.33 -20.16
CA THR A 326 -11.37 -33.37 -21.53
C THR A 326 -12.90 -33.36 -21.64
N ASN A 327 -13.61 -33.35 -20.52
CA ASN A 327 -15.07 -33.46 -20.45
C ASN A 327 -15.65 -32.59 -19.33
N GLY A 328 -16.91 -32.21 -19.48
CA GLY A 328 -17.74 -31.63 -18.42
C GLY A 328 -18.84 -32.62 -18.02
N VAL A 329 -19.25 -32.57 -16.76
CA VAL A 329 -20.31 -33.41 -16.20
C VAL A 329 -21.21 -32.56 -15.31
N ALA A 330 -22.51 -32.76 -15.41
CA ALA A 330 -23.52 -32.08 -14.60
C ALA A 330 -24.48 -33.09 -13.99
N VAL A 331 -24.94 -32.80 -12.78
CA VAL A 331 -26.02 -33.54 -12.09
C VAL A 331 -27.22 -32.62 -12.00
N ARG A 332 -28.37 -33.09 -12.48
CA ARG A 332 -29.64 -32.37 -12.34
C ARG A 332 -30.20 -32.50 -10.93
N SER A 333 -31.15 -31.65 -10.56
CA SER A 333 -31.79 -31.67 -9.24
C SER A 333 -32.42 -33.02 -8.89
N ASP A 334 -32.91 -33.75 -9.89
CA ASP A 334 -33.46 -35.12 -9.76
C ASP A 334 -32.41 -36.23 -9.59
N GLY A 335 -31.12 -35.90 -9.64
CA GLY A 335 -30.01 -36.84 -9.51
C GLY A 335 -29.63 -37.57 -10.81
N THR A 336 -30.19 -37.19 -11.96
CA THR A 336 -29.74 -37.68 -13.27
C THR A 336 -28.45 -36.97 -13.72
N VAL A 337 -27.62 -37.66 -14.51
CA VAL A 337 -26.30 -37.15 -14.91
C VAL A 337 -26.26 -36.88 -16.42
N ALA A 338 -25.62 -35.79 -16.81
CA ALA A 338 -25.28 -35.48 -18.19
C ALA A 338 -23.78 -35.20 -18.33
N ALA A 339 -23.17 -35.67 -19.41
CA ALA A 339 -21.75 -35.49 -19.71
C ALA A 339 -21.54 -35.07 -21.17
N TRP A 340 -20.48 -34.30 -21.42
CA TRP A 340 -20.07 -33.85 -22.76
C TRP A 340 -18.55 -33.73 -22.87
N GLY A 341 -18.04 -33.61 -24.09
CA GLY A 341 -16.61 -33.55 -24.40
C GLY A 341 -16.08 -34.85 -24.99
N ASP A 342 -14.82 -35.16 -24.71
CA ASP A 342 -14.11 -36.34 -25.21
C ASP A 342 -14.71 -37.66 -24.70
N ASN A 343 -14.91 -38.62 -25.61
CA ASN A 343 -15.40 -39.95 -25.29
C ASN A 343 -14.61 -41.08 -25.99
N LEU A 344 -13.30 -40.89 -26.23
CA LEU A 344 -12.49 -41.94 -26.87
C LEU A 344 -12.49 -43.25 -26.08
N HIS A 345 -12.46 -43.16 -24.75
CA HIS A 345 -12.31 -44.26 -23.80
C HIS A 345 -13.51 -44.40 -22.87
N GLY A 346 -14.67 -43.86 -23.26
CA GLY A 346 -15.88 -43.96 -22.45
C GLY A 346 -15.97 -42.96 -21.30
N GLN A 347 -15.20 -41.87 -21.32
CA GLN A 347 -15.17 -40.86 -20.23
C GLN A 347 -16.55 -40.22 -19.98
N LEU A 348 -17.46 -40.26 -20.95
CA LEU A 348 -18.82 -39.75 -20.80
C LEU A 348 -19.76 -40.73 -20.08
N GLY A 349 -19.45 -42.03 -20.06
CA GLY A 349 -20.29 -43.01 -19.38
C GLY A 349 -21.61 -43.32 -20.11
N ASP A 350 -21.79 -42.86 -21.35
CA ASP A 350 -23.02 -42.98 -22.13
C ASP A 350 -23.19 -44.33 -22.85
N GLY A 351 -22.35 -45.32 -22.51
CA GLY A 351 -22.28 -46.63 -23.16
C GLY A 351 -21.51 -46.63 -24.48
N THR A 352 -21.04 -45.48 -24.98
CA THR A 352 -20.33 -45.37 -26.26
C THR A 352 -18.84 -45.07 -26.07
N THR A 353 -18.04 -45.31 -27.12
CA THR A 353 -16.61 -44.96 -27.19
C THR A 353 -16.25 -44.39 -28.56
N GLY A 354 -15.00 -43.95 -28.77
CA GLY A 354 -14.48 -43.58 -30.09
C GLY A 354 -15.03 -42.29 -30.71
N SER A 355 -15.74 -41.46 -29.93
CA SER A 355 -16.33 -40.20 -30.41
C SER A 355 -16.17 -39.07 -29.38
N TYR A 356 -16.81 -37.93 -29.62
CA TYR A 356 -16.99 -36.86 -28.65
C TYR A 356 -18.44 -36.37 -28.69
N ARG A 357 -18.85 -35.56 -27.71
CA ARG A 357 -20.16 -34.90 -27.65
C ARG A 357 -19.96 -33.41 -27.45
N ALA A 358 -20.29 -32.59 -28.45
CA ALA A 358 -20.26 -31.13 -28.32
C ALA A 358 -21.48 -30.57 -27.57
N THR A 359 -22.47 -31.41 -27.26
CA THR A 359 -23.61 -31.10 -26.40
C THR A 359 -23.75 -32.18 -25.34
N PRO A 360 -24.28 -31.85 -24.15
CA PRO A 360 -24.58 -32.79 -23.08
C PRO A 360 -25.40 -34.00 -23.53
N ALA A 361 -24.96 -35.20 -23.12
CA ALA A 361 -25.63 -36.47 -23.31
C ALA A 361 -25.90 -37.12 -21.94
N THR A 362 -27.04 -37.80 -21.80
CA THR A 362 -27.42 -38.48 -20.55
C THR A 362 -26.51 -39.68 -20.29
N VAL A 363 -26.08 -39.83 -19.04
CA VAL A 363 -25.37 -41.03 -18.55
C VAL A 363 -26.43 -42.03 -18.06
N PRO A 364 -26.66 -43.16 -18.75
CA PRO A 364 -27.70 -44.10 -18.39
C PRO A 364 -27.34 -44.90 -17.13
N GLY A 365 -28.35 -45.43 -16.45
CA GLY A 365 -28.17 -46.34 -15.31
C GLY A 365 -27.79 -45.67 -13.99
N LEU A 366 -27.75 -44.33 -13.94
CA LEU A 366 -27.58 -43.55 -12.72
C LEU A 366 -28.81 -42.67 -12.47
N SER A 367 -29.38 -42.82 -11.27
CA SER A 367 -30.36 -41.93 -10.66
C SER A 367 -29.92 -41.64 -9.23
N SER A 368 -30.50 -40.61 -8.58
CA SER A 368 -30.20 -40.30 -7.18
C SER A 368 -28.70 -40.02 -6.93
N VAL A 369 -27.98 -39.50 -7.93
CA VAL A 369 -26.60 -39.05 -7.77
C VAL A 369 -26.60 -37.78 -6.93
N THR A 370 -25.82 -37.77 -5.86
CA THR A 370 -25.68 -36.62 -4.96
C THR A 370 -24.32 -35.97 -5.02
N GLN A 371 -23.30 -36.65 -5.56
CA GLN A 371 -22.00 -36.05 -5.80
C GLN A 371 -21.35 -36.62 -7.06
N ILE A 372 -20.56 -35.79 -7.73
CA ILE A 372 -19.83 -36.13 -8.95
C ILE A 372 -18.43 -35.53 -8.89
N SER A 373 -17.43 -36.30 -9.30
CA SER A 373 -16.06 -35.82 -9.46
C SER A 373 -15.47 -36.36 -10.74
N ALA A 374 -15.22 -35.47 -11.71
CA ALA A 374 -14.52 -35.80 -12.94
C ALA A 374 -13.02 -35.55 -12.76
N GLY A 375 -12.22 -36.60 -12.94
CA GLY A 375 -10.77 -36.54 -12.98
C GLY A 375 -10.28 -36.29 -14.41
N ALA A 376 -9.01 -36.57 -14.70
CA ALA A 376 -8.48 -36.28 -16.03
C ALA A 376 -9.24 -37.02 -17.15
N VAL A 377 -9.50 -38.31 -16.96
CA VAL A 377 -10.08 -39.21 -17.97
C VAL A 377 -11.03 -40.26 -17.38
N HIS A 378 -11.45 -40.10 -16.13
CA HIS A 378 -12.40 -40.97 -15.46
C HIS A 378 -13.29 -40.13 -14.54
N THR A 379 -14.47 -40.64 -14.22
CA THR A 379 -15.45 -39.94 -13.38
C THR A 379 -15.90 -40.85 -12.25
N LEU A 380 -16.10 -40.28 -11.07
CA LEU A 380 -16.69 -40.94 -9.90
C LEU A 380 -18.03 -40.28 -9.58
N ALA A 381 -19.06 -41.09 -9.37
CA ALA A 381 -20.36 -40.64 -8.88
C ALA A 381 -20.66 -41.32 -7.54
N LYS A 382 -21.24 -40.56 -6.61
CA LYS A 382 -21.85 -41.07 -5.40
C LYS A 382 -23.37 -41.03 -5.56
N VAL A 383 -24.00 -42.18 -5.36
CA VAL A 383 -25.45 -42.39 -5.36
C VAL A 383 -25.90 -42.62 -3.93
N GLY A 384 -26.98 -41.97 -3.48
CA GLY A 384 -27.45 -42.08 -2.09
C GLY A 384 -28.73 -41.27 -1.80
N PRO A 385 -29.12 -41.19 -0.51
CA PRO A 385 -30.18 -40.29 -0.07
C PRO A 385 -29.91 -38.84 -0.49
N PRO A 386 -30.94 -37.99 -0.69
CA PRO A 386 -30.75 -36.63 -1.17
C PRO A 386 -29.77 -35.83 -0.29
N GLU A 387 -28.98 -34.93 -0.86
CA GLU A 387 -28.04 -34.11 -0.09
C GLU A 387 -28.37 -32.62 -0.26
N LEU A 388 -28.24 -31.86 0.84
CA LEU A 388 -28.34 -30.40 0.80
C LEU A 388 -27.13 -29.83 0.07
N THR A 389 -27.37 -28.97 -0.91
CA THR A 389 -26.30 -28.21 -1.59
C THR A 389 -26.05 -26.85 -0.95
N ALA A 390 -26.99 -26.37 -0.12
CA ALA A 390 -26.83 -25.22 0.76
C ALA A 390 -27.76 -25.35 1.99
N ASN A 391 -27.51 -24.54 3.02
CA ASN A 391 -28.38 -24.49 4.20
C ASN A 391 -29.80 -24.05 3.83
N ALA A 392 -30.78 -24.59 4.54
CA ALA A 392 -32.14 -24.10 4.44
C ALA A 392 -32.24 -22.65 4.92
N ALA A 393 -33.06 -21.85 4.26
CA ALA A 393 -33.29 -20.45 4.58
C ALA A 393 -34.77 -20.09 4.46
N ILE A 394 -35.22 -19.16 5.31
CA ILE A 394 -36.53 -18.51 5.18
C ILE A 394 -36.31 -17.09 4.67
N THR A 395 -37.01 -16.73 3.61
CA THR A 395 -36.98 -15.41 2.96
C THR A 395 -38.38 -14.81 2.94
N GLY A 396 -38.49 -13.49 2.80
CA GLY A 396 -39.76 -12.75 2.87
C GLY A 396 -39.92 -11.99 4.19
N ASP A 397 -40.94 -11.16 4.26
CA ASP A 397 -41.23 -10.33 5.45
C ASP A 397 -42.43 -10.91 6.23
N VAL A 398 -42.42 -10.76 7.55
CA VAL A 398 -43.56 -11.12 8.43
C VAL A 398 -44.78 -10.30 8.04
N GLY A 399 -45.96 -10.94 7.98
CA GLY A 399 -47.19 -10.34 7.44
C GLY A 399 -47.28 -10.37 5.91
N THR A 400 -46.26 -10.90 5.22
CA THR A 400 -46.27 -11.23 3.79
C THR A 400 -45.99 -12.72 3.59
N THR A 401 -45.88 -13.18 2.35
CA THR A 401 -45.53 -14.58 2.06
C THR A 401 -44.06 -14.84 2.37
N LEU A 402 -43.80 -15.62 3.41
CA LEU A 402 -42.51 -16.25 3.65
C LEU A 402 -42.30 -17.41 2.69
N THR A 403 -41.07 -17.57 2.23
CA THR A 403 -40.63 -18.67 1.35
C THR A 403 -39.47 -19.40 1.98
N CYS A 404 -39.62 -20.71 2.13
CA CYS A 404 -38.60 -21.63 2.59
C CYS A 404 -37.84 -22.19 1.40
N GLN A 405 -36.53 -22.00 1.40
CA GLN A 405 -35.61 -22.48 0.38
C GLN A 405 -34.67 -23.49 1.00
N ALA A 406 -34.65 -24.71 0.48
CA ALA A 406 -33.71 -25.76 0.85
C ALA A 406 -33.29 -26.47 -0.45
N PRO A 407 -32.14 -26.12 -1.03
CA PRO A 407 -31.71 -26.71 -2.29
C PRO A 407 -31.11 -28.09 -2.02
N PHE A 408 -31.67 -29.11 -2.66
CA PHE A 408 -31.22 -30.49 -2.60
C PHE A 408 -30.76 -30.98 -3.97
N VAL A 409 -29.93 -32.02 -3.95
CA VAL A 409 -29.59 -32.82 -5.12
C VAL A 409 -30.03 -34.27 -4.90
N GLY A 410 -30.51 -34.91 -5.96
CA GLY A 410 -30.93 -36.32 -5.93
C GLY A 410 -32.29 -36.58 -5.26
N ALA A 411 -33.07 -35.52 -5.01
CA ALA A 411 -34.42 -35.65 -4.48
C ALA A 411 -35.43 -35.90 -5.58
N THR A 412 -36.30 -36.90 -5.41
CA THR A 412 -37.45 -37.13 -6.30
C THR A 412 -38.75 -36.59 -5.70
N SER A 413 -38.77 -36.29 -4.41
CA SER A 413 -39.87 -35.60 -3.73
C SER A 413 -39.35 -34.72 -2.59
N VAL A 414 -40.07 -33.63 -2.32
CA VAL A 414 -39.79 -32.68 -1.22
C VAL A 414 -41.11 -32.33 -0.52
N SER A 415 -41.15 -32.44 0.80
CA SER A 415 -42.28 -32.03 1.63
C SER A 415 -41.88 -30.94 2.62
N TYR A 416 -42.86 -30.13 3.05
CA TYR A 416 -42.66 -29.01 3.96
C TYR A 416 -43.61 -29.12 5.16
N THR A 417 -43.15 -28.67 6.32
CA THR A 417 -43.96 -28.45 7.52
C THR A 417 -43.54 -27.13 8.15
N TRP A 418 -44.48 -26.19 8.30
CA TRP A 418 -44.23 -24.97 9.06
C TRP A 418 -44.66 -25.14 10.52
N LEU A 419 -43.83 -24.63 11.43
CA LEU A 419 -44.07 -24.62 12.86
C LEU A 419 -44.05 -23.20 13.38
N TRP A 420 -44.94 -22.93 14.33
CA TRP A 420 -45.04 -21.70 15.09
C TRP A 420 -44.74 -22.01 16.56
N ASP A 421 -43.65 -21.48 17.10
CA ASP A 421 -43.13 -21.83 18.44
C ASP A 421 -43.04 -23.34 18.68
N GLY A 422 -42.62 -24.08 17.64
CA GLY A 422 -42.49 -25.54 17.69
C GLY A 422 -43.80 -26.32 17.52
N ALA A 423 -44.96 -25.66 17.41
CA ALA A 423 -46.23 -26.31 17.09
C ALA A 423 -46.46 -26.29 15.58
N ALA A 424 -46.76 -27.46 14.99
CA ALA A 424 -47.09 -27.56 13.56
C ALA A 424 -48.32 -26.71 13.23
N ILE A 425 -48.23 -25.94 12.15
CA ILE A 425 -49.31 -25.12 11.64
C ILE A 425 -50.15 -26.00 10.70
N PRO A 426 -51.44 -26.25 11.00
CA PRO A 426 -52.29 -27.07 10.15
C PRO A 426 -52.27 -26.58 8.70
N ASP A 427 -52.17 -27.52 7.76
CA ASP A 427 -52.23 -27.29 6.30
C ASP A 427 -51.09 -26.45 5.68
N ALA A 428 -50.15 -25.95 6.48
CA ALA A 428 -48.96 -25.24 5.99
C ALA A 428 -47.89 -26.23 5.48
N THR A 429 -48.21 -26.90 4.37
CA THR A 429 -47.42 -28.00 3.79
C THR A 429 -46.66 -27.63 2.51
N THR A 430 -46.71 -26.35 2.12
CA THR A 430 -46.01 -25.81 0.94
C THR A 430 -44.71 -25.12 1.32
N ALA A 431 -43.84 -24.89 0.32
CA ALA A 431 -42.63 -24.09 0.48
C ALA A 431 -42.90 -22.63 0.92
N THR A 432 -44.14 -22.17 0.86
CA THR A 432 -44.54 -20.83 1.29
C THR A 432 -45.50 -20.87 2.47
N TYR A 433 -45.46 -19.83 3.29
CA TYR A 433 -46.36 -19.62 4.41
C TYR A 433 -46.54 -18.12 4.67
N THR A 434 -47.76 -17.66 4.94
CA THR A 434 -48.02 -16.24 5.26
C THR A 434 -48.40 -16.14 6.75
N PRO A 435 -47.47 -15.73 7.64
CA PRO A 435 -47.76 -15.58 9.06
C PRO A 435 -48.67 -14.37 9.33
N PRO A 436 -49.43 -14.36 10.43
CA PRO A 436 -50.15 -13.18 10.91
C PRO A 436 -49.21 -11.99 11.18
N SER A 437 -49.75 -10.77 11.10
CA SER A 437 -48.96 -9.53 11.18
C SER A 437 -48.56 -9.06 12.59
N TRP A 438 -48.91 -9.82 13.64
CA TRP A 438 -48.82 -9.37 15.04
C TRP A 438 -47.92 -10.28 15.89
N ASP A 439 -46.62 -10.41 15.57
CA ASP A 439 -45.78 -11.41 16.26
C ASP A 439 -44.35 -10.97 16.61
N ALA A 440 -44.17 -9.97 17.47
CA ALA A 440 -42.87 -9.78 18.12
C ALA A 440 -42.64 -10.87 19.18
N GLY A 441 -41.55 -11.64 19.06
CA GLY A 441 -41.08 -12.61 20.07
C GLY A 441 -41.29 -14.09 19.75
N HIS A 442 -42.00 -14.43 18.67
CA HIS A 442 -42.30 -15.81 18.27
C HIS A 442 -41.28 -16.36 17.25
N GLN A 443 -41.16 -17.68 17.18
CA GLN A 443 -40.32 -18.40 16.23
C GLN A 443 -41.16 -19.04 15.12
N ALA A 444 -40.78 -18.78 13.87
CA ALA A 444 -41.29 -19.53 12.73
C ALA A 444 -40.20 -20.48 12.24
N THR A 445 -40.49 -21.77 12.23
CA THR A 445 -39.59 -22.81 11.72
C THR A 445 -40.21 -23.43 10.48
N CYS A 446 -39.43 -23.52 9.41
CA CYS A 446 -39.72 -24.37 8.27
C CYS A 446 -38.91 -25.65 8.40
N GLN A 447 -39.59 -26.80 8.43
CA GLN A 447 -38.98 -28.12 8.26
C GLN A 447 -39.22 -28.59 6.83
N VAL A 448 -38.18 -29.14 6.21
CA VAL A 448 -38.19 -29.65 4.84
C VAL A 448 -37.63 -31.07 4.84
N THR A 449 -38.33 -32.01 4.24
CA THR A 449 -37.84 -33.38 4.05
C THR A 449 -37.71 -33.65 2.57
N ALA A 450 -36.50 -33.93 2.11
CA ALA A 450 -36.23 -34.41 0.77
C ALA A 450 -36.12 -35.94 0.80
N ALA A 451 -36.72 -36.61 -0.18
CA ALA A 451 -36.74 -38.06 -0.26
C ALA A 451 -36.44 -38.58 -1.67
N ASN A 452 -35.82 -39.75 -1.71
CA ASN A 452 -35.73 -40.61 -2.89
C ASN A 452 -35.89 -42.09 -2.46
N ASP A 453 -35.66 -43.02 -3.38
CA ASP A 453 -35.74 -44.46 -3.16
C ASP A 453 -34.65 -45.02 -2.24
N LEU A 454 -33.61 -44.25 -1.95
CA LEU A 454 -32.46 -44.65 -1.12
C LEU A 454 -32.51 -44.08 0.29
N GLY A 455 -33.39 -43.11 0.56
CA GLY A 455 -33.58 -42.54 1.87
C GLY A 455 -34.13 -41.11 1.86
N THR A 456 -34.03 -40.48 3.03
CA THR A 456 -34.53 -39.13 3.30
C THR A 456 -33.46 -38.28 3.97
N THR A 457 -33.54 -36.98 3.71
CA THR A 457 -32.69 -35.97 4.34
C THR A 457 -33.54 -34.78 4.75
N ASP A 458 -33.46 -34.44 6.03
CA ASP A 458 -34.20 -33.32 6.60
C ASP A 458 -33.35 -32.05 6.65
N ALA A 459 -34.00 -30.91 6.45
CA ALA A 459 -33.45 -29.59 6.65
C ALA A 459 -34.44 -28.77 7.47
N SER A 460 -33.94 -27.81 8.24
CA SER A 460 -34.83 -26.83 8.87
C SER A 460 -34.18 -25.45 8.89
N ALA A 461 -35.02 -24.44 8.80
CA ALA A 461 -34.67 -23.05 8.98
C ALA A 461 -35.60 -22.46 10.03
N THR A 462 -35.05 -21.71 10.98
CA THR A 462 -35.84 -21.03 12.00
C THR A 462 -35.52 -19.54 11.96
N ILE A 463 -36.55 -18.71 11.96
CA ILE A 463 -36.48 -17.27 12.16
C ILE A 463 -37.13 -16.94 13.50
N THR A 464 -36.51 -16.05 14.25
CA THR A 464 -37.13 -15.45 15.45
C THR A 464 -37.58 -14.05 15.07
N ILE A 465 -38.89 -13.80 15.14
CA ILE A 465 -39.43 -12.48 14.86
C ILE A 465 -39.07 -11.58 16.04
N ALA A 466 -38.33 -10.53 15.74
CA ALA A 466 -37.81 -9.63 16.75
C ALA A 466 -37.84 -8.20 16.22
N PRO A 467 -38.19 -7.21 17.05
CA PRO A 467 -38.14 -5.81 16.63
C PRO A 467 -36.72 -5.44 16.21
N ALA A 468 -36.60 -4.45 15.33
CA ALA A 468 -35.30 -3.90 14.99
C ALA A 468 -34.57 -3.40 16.24
N ASP A 469 -33.30 -3.77 16.38
CA ASP A 469 -32.37 -3.25 17.37
C ASP A 469 -31.06 -2.88 16.66
N LEU A 470 -30.47 -1.73 16.99
CA LEU A 470 -29.25 -1.25 16.35
C LEU A 470 -28.08 -1.43 17.32
N SER A 471 -27.03 -2.14 16.90
CA SER A 471 -25.90 -2.45 17.77
C SER A 471 -25.25 -1.16 18.28
N ALA A 472 -24.79 -1.17 19.53
CA ALA A 472 -24.07 -0.05 20.14
C ALA A 472 -22.61 0.09 19.66
N GLU A 473 -22.20 -0.64 18.62
CA GLU A 473 -20.81 -0.70 18.19
C GLU A 473 -20.29 0.65 17.68
N THR A 474 -18.99 0.86 17.90
CA THR A 474 -18.23 1.99 17.39
C THR A 474 -17.51 1.60 16.11
N ALA A 475 -17.71 2.40 15.06
CA ALA A 475 -17.03 2.20 13.79
C ALA A 475 -15.49 2.37 13.94
N PRO A 476 -14.69 1.52 13.29
CA PRO A 476 -13.24 1.66 13.27
C PRO A 476 -12.83 2.95 12.55
N ILE A 477 -11.61 3.41 12.84
CA ILE A 477 -11.04 4.61 12.24
C ILE A 477 -10.87 4.41 10.72
N ALA A 478 -11.33 5.37 9.94
CA ALA A 478 -11.12 5.46 8.50
C ALA A 478 -9.88 6.30 8.16
N GLU A 479 -9.30 6.14 6.98
CA GLU A 479 -8.20 6.97 6.48
C GLU A 479 -8.60 7.67 5.17
N ALA A 480 -8.39 8.98 5.09
CA ALA A 480 -8.71 9.78 3.91
C ALA A 480 -7.91 9.29 2.68
N GLY A 481 -8.60 9.13 1.55
CA GLY A 481 -8.04 8.61 0.31
C GLY A 481 -7.93 7.07 0.23
N LYS A 482 -8.29 6.33 1.29
CA LYS A 482 -8.36 4.87 1.28
C LYS A 482 -9.81 4.40 1.31
N TYR A 483 -10.10 3.30 0.61
CA TYR A 483 -11.44 2.72 0.67
C TYR A 483 -11.76 2.27 2.09
N TYR A 484 -12.95 2.64 2.56
CA TYR A 484 -13.49 2.30 3.87
C TYR A 484 -14.81 1.56 3.68
N SER A 485 -15.02 0.54 4.51
CA SER A 485 -16.29 -0.17 4.61
C SER A 485 -16.47 -0.64 6.05
N TYR A 486 -17.54 -0.21 6.68
CA TYR A 486 -17.95 -0.69 7.99
C TYR A 486 -19.47 -0.80 8.03
N ARG A 487 -19.98 -1.89 8.59
CA ARG A 487 -21.42 -2.13 8.69
C ARG A 487 -21.88 -1.91 10.12
N PHE A 488 -22.78 -0.94 10.30
CA PHE A 488 -23.53 -0.84 11.55
C PHE A 488 -24.53 -2.00 11.58
N ALA A 489 -24.35 -2.91 12.52
CA ALA A 489 -25.22 -4.06 12.64
C ALA A 489 -26.57 -3.65 13.22
N ALA A 490 -27.65 -4.13 12.63
CA ALA A 490 -28.95 -4.19 13.29
C ALA A 490 -29.40 -5.65 13.38
N THR A 491 -30.02 -6.00 14.50
CA THR A 491 -30.63 -7.30 14.75
C THR A 491 -32.15 -7.16 14.71
N GLY A 492 -32.85 -8.27 14.51
CA GLY A 492 -34.30 -8.30 14.31
C GLY A 492 -34.68 -9.11 13.07
N TYR A 493 -35.93 -9.55 13.02
CA TYR A 493 -36.52 -10.14 11.83
C TYR A 493 -37.95 -9.59 11.63
N PRO A 494 -38.34 -9.14 10.43
CA PRO A 494 -37.55 -9.10 9.18
C PRO A 494 -36.25 -8.32 9.28
N THR A 495 -35.32 -8.52 8.34
CA THR A 495 -34.00 -7.88 8.41
C THR A 495 -34.16 -6.36 8.47
N PRO A 496 -33.65 -5.68 9.51
CA PRO A 496 -33.84 -4.24 9.64
C PRO A 496 -33.17 -3.46 8.53
N LYS A 497 -33.87 -2.45 8.03
CA LYS A 497 -33.32 -1.41 7.16
C LYS A 497 -32.78 -0.28 8.03
N ILE A 498 -31.57 0.14 7.74
CA ILE A 498 -30.90 1.24 8.41
C ILE A 498 -30.97 2.49 7.55
N ALA A 499 -31.24 3.63 8.17
CA ALA A 499 -31.32 4.92 7.51
C ALA A 499 -30.58 6.00 8.31
N LEU A 500 -30.02 6.97 7.59
CA LEU A 500 -29.49 8.18 8.19
C LEU A 500 -30.65 9.09 8.60
N VAL A 501 -30.74 9.42 9.88
CA VAL A 501 -31.81 10.27 10.44
C VAL A 501 -31.35 11.72 10.52
N SER A 502 -30.13 11.95 11.00
CA SER A 502 -29.57 13.30 11.16
C SER A 502 -28.04 13.31 11.15
N GLY A 503 -27.45 14.50 11.00
CA GLY A 503 -26.01 14.67 10.83
C GLY A 503 -25.55 14.46 9.39
N ALA A 504 -24.23 14.53 9.17
CA ALA A 504 -23.63 14.33 7.86
C ALA A 504 -22.62 13.17 7.91
N LEU A 505 -22.67 12.30 6.91
CA LEU A 505 -21.65 11.28 6.71
C LEU A 505 -20.31 11.93 6.32
N PRO A 506 -19.17 11.27 6.58
CA PRO A 506 -17.88 11.74 6.08
C PRO A 506 -17.91 11.94 4.54
N PRO A 507 -17.44 13.07 4.00
CA PRO A 507 -17.47 13.33 2.56
C PRO A 507 -16.76 12.23 1.76
N GLY A 508 -17.47 11.61 0.80
CA GLY A 508 -16.98 10.48 0.01
C GLY A 508 -17.40 9.10 0.55
N LEU A 509 -18.11 9.05 1.69
CA LEU A 509 -18.81 7.86 2.15
C LEU A 509 -20.32 7.96 1.88
N ALA A 510 -20.93 6.82 1.59
CA ALA A 510 -22.37 6.62 1.46
C ALA A 510 -22.82 5.53 2.45
N LEU A 511 -24.08 5.60 2.87
CA LEU A 511 -24.70 4.59 3.73
C LEU A 511 -25.73 3.82 2.89
N ASP A 512 -25.58 2.51 2.84
CA ASP A 512 -26.57 1.61 2.27
C ASP A 512 -27.65 1.26 3.30
N THR A 513 -28.80 0.83 2.80
CA THR A 513 -29.99 0.41 3.57
C THR A 513 -29.75 -0.79 4.48
N ASP A 514 -28.66 -1.55 4.28
CA ASP A 514 -28.26 -2.67 5.13
C ASP A 514 -27.37 -2.24 6.33
N GLY A 515 -27.09 -0.94 6.46
CA GLY A 515 -26.22 -0.35 7.47
C GLY A 515 -24.76 -0.19 7.07
N THR A 516 -24.38 -0.58 5.84
CA THR A 516 -23.00 -0.49 5.36
C THR A 516 -22.65 0.96 5.01
N LEU A 517 -21.72 1.53 5.76
CA LEU A 517 -21.07 2.79 5.43
C LEU A 517 -19.82 2.50 4.59
N TYR A 518 -19.80 2.95 3.33
CA TYR A 518 -18.75 2.61 2.37
C TYR A 518 -18.33 3.77 1.48
N GLY A 519 -17.15 3.69 0.89
CA GLY A 519 -16.62 4.66 -0.05
C GLY A 519 -15.19 5.08 0.28
N THR A 520 -14.72 6.16 -0.34
CA THR A 520 -13.38 6.70 -0.10
C THR A 520 -13.53 8.08 0.52
N PRO A 521 -13.31 8.21 1.84
CA PRO A 521 -13.48 9.49 2.50
C PRO A 521 -12.39 10.45 2.00
N SER A 522 -12.78 11.70 1.73
CA SER A 522 -11.90 12.71 1.13
C SER A 522 -11.35 13.72 2.14
N GLN A 523 -11.94 13.78 3.34
CA GLN A 523 -11.59 14.77 4.36
C GLN A 523 -11.47 14.15 5.75
N GLY A 524 -10.35 14.41 6.42
CA GLY A 524 -10.14 14.00 7.80
C GLY A 524 -10.99 14.80 8.79
N GLY A 525 -11.51 14.15 9.83
CA GLY A 525 -12.37 14.76 10.84
C GLY A 525 -13.06 13.74 11.74
N THR A 526 -13.78 14.21 12.75
CA THR A 526 -14.72 13.40 13.54
C THR A 526 -16.14 13.76 13.12
N TYR A 527 -16.86 12.78 12.58
CA TYR A 527 -18.20 12.94 12.05
C TYR A 527 -19.19 12.24 12.98
N ARG A 528 -20.19 13.00 13.46
CA ARG A 528 -21.28 12.50 14.30
C ARG A 528 -22.57 12.55 13.50
N PHE A 529 -23.28 11.42 13.49
CA PHE A 529 -24.55 11.27 12.77
C PHE A 529 -25.42 10.25 13.50
N SER A 530 -26.73 10.32 13.31
CA SER A 530 -27.66 9.39 13.95
C SER A 530 -28.26 8.45 12.93
N LEU A 531 -28.29 7.16 13.27
CA LEU A 531 -28.90 6.10 12.46
C LEU A 531 -30.18 5.59 13.11
N SER A 532 -31.18 5.25 12.30
CA SER A 532 -32.34 4.47 12.73
C SER A 532 -32.29 3.09 12.10
N ALA A 533 -32.86 2.09 12.77
CA ALA A 533 -33.15 0.78 12.19
C ALA A 533 -34.66 0.51 12.29
N THR A 534 -35.26 -0.04 11.23
CA THR A 534 -36.68 -0.46 11.24
C THR A 534 -36.87 -1.73 10.44
N ASN A 535 -37.76 -2.60 10.90
CA ASN A 535 -38.14 -3.82 10.17
C ASN A 535 -39.65 -4.00 10.03
N GLY A 536 -40.44 -2.93 10.21
CA GLY A 536 -41.90 -2.99 10.16
C GLY A 536 -42.56 -3.60 11.41
N ILE A 537 -41.81 -4.36 12.23
CA ILE A 537 -42.27 -4.89 13.53
C ILE A 537 -41.89 -3.92 14.66
N GLY A 538 -40.68 -3.35 14.61
CA GLY A 538 -40.21 -2.34 15.54
C GLY A 538 -39.20 -1.39 14.88
N ALA A 539 -38.90 -0.28 15.56
CA ALA A 539 -37.92 0.69 15.11
C ALA A 539 -37.08 1.23 16.27
N VAL A 540 -35.77 1.36 16.04
CA VAL A 540 -34.88 2.14 16.88
C VAL A 540 -34.78 3.55 16.31
N ALA A 541 -35.20 4.54 17.09
CA ALA A 541 -35.13 5.93 16.70
C ALA A 541 -33.79 6.56 17.09
N GLY A 542 -32.90 6.74 16.11
CA GLY A 542 -31.85 7.76 16.15
C GLY A 542 -30.72 7.54 17.15
N GLU A 543 -29.99 6.44 17.02
CA GLU A 543 -28.76 6.17 17.78
C GLU A 543 -27.56 6.97 17.21
N GLU A 544 -26.85 7.71 18.07
CA GLU A 544 -25.68 8.48 17.66
C GLU A 544 -24.49 7.55 17.35
N LYS A 545 -23.95 7.71 16.13
CA LYS A 545 -22.73 7.06 15.67
C LYS A 545 -21.65 8.10 15.44
N THR A 546 -20.41 7.67 15.69
CA THR A 546 -19.21 8.47 15.44
C THR A 546 -18.27 7.71 14.52
N VAL A 547 -17.81 8.37 13.46
CA VAL A 547 -16.74 7.89 12.59
C VAL A 547 -15.61 8.90 12.61
N VAL A 548 -14.39 8.40 12.84
CA VAL A 548 -13.18 9.21 12.78
C VAL A 548 -12.47 8.91 11.47
N VAL A 549 -12.28 9.93 10.63
CA VAL A 549 -11.43 9.87 9.45
C VAL A 549 -10.10 10.54 9.77
N GLN A 550 -9.02 9.76 9.78
CA GLN A 550 -7.66 10.29 9.86
C GLN A 550 -7.18 10.74 8.47
N ALA A 551 -6.35 11.77 8.43
CA ALA A 551 -5.72 12.26 7.21
C ALA A 551 -4.27 12.62 7.50
N SER A 552 -3.34 12.11 6.70
CA SER A 552 -1.90 12.39 6.88
C SER A 552 -1.61 13.88 6.74
N ALA A 553 -0.58 14.33 7.44
CA ALA A 553 -0.16 15.72 7.41
C ALA A 553 0.35 16.11 6.02
N THR A 554 -0.06 17.28 5.51
CA THR A 554 0.42 17.88 4.26
C THR A 554 0.65 19.36 4.46
N PHE A 555 1.78 19.91 3.99
CA PHE A 555 2.01 21.35 4.04
C PHE A 555 1.13 22.07 3.01
N THR A 556 0.46 23.13 3.43
CA THR A 556 -0.28 24.02 2.51
C THR A 556 0.68 25.11 2.04
N ALA A 557 0.77 25.32 0.73
CA ALA A 557 1.76 26.20 0.12
C ALA A 557 1.69 27.64 0.68
N GLY A 558 2.86 28.22 0.97
CA GLY A 558 3.04 29.62 1.31
C GLY A 558 4.52 29.93 1.50
N THR A 559 5.00 31.05 0.96
CA THR A 559 6.41 31.46 1.12
C THR A 559 6.53 32.45 2.29
N ALA A 560 7.44 32.17 3.22
CA ALA A 560 7.72 33.07 4.33
C ALA A 560 8.21 34.45 3.81
N PRO A 561 7.60 35.57 4.22
CA PRO A 561 8.04 36.90 3.80
C PRO A 561 9.42 37.26 4.34
N ILE A 562 10.05 38.24 3.71
CA ILE A 562 11.35 38.77 4.16
C ILE A 562 11.18 39.44 5.52
N ALA A 563 12.06 39.08 6.47
CA ALA A 563 12.13 39.73 7.78
C ALA A 563 13.20 40.84 7.78
N VAL A 564 13.10 41.80 8.71
CA VAL A 564 14.10 42.85 8.91
C VAL A 564 14.67 42.76 10.32
N ALA A 565 16.00 42.72 10.44
CA ALA A 565 16.68 42.62 11.72
C ALA A 565 16.29 43.79 12.66
N GLY A 566 15.92 43.47 13.90
CA GLY A 566 15.44 44.41 14.91
C GLY A 566 13.96 44.78 14.81
N LYS A 567 13.19 44.18 13.88
CA LYS A 567 11.73 44.37 13.75
C LYS A 567 10.96 43.10 14.13
N PRO A 568 9.81 43.19 14.80
CA PRO A 568 8.97 42.02 15.06
C PRO A 568 8.61 41.29 13.76
N TYR A 569 8.61 39.96 13.82
CA TYR A 569 8.25 39.08 12.72
C TYR A 569 7.27 38.02 13.21
N LYS A 570 6.25 37.72 12.41
CA LYS A 570 5.30 36.63 12.63
C LYS A 570 4.85 36.07 11.29
N TYR A 571 5.03 34.77 11.10
CA TYR A 571 4.54 34.04 9.94
C TYR A 571 4.15 32.62 10.37
N ARG A 572 3.05 32.09 9.86
CA ARG A 572 2.57 30.75 10.21
C ARG A 572 2.74 29.81 9.03
N PHE A 573 3.58 28.80 9.19
CA PHE A 573 3.61 27.65 8.30
C PHE A 573 2.37 26.80 8.60
N ALA A 574 1.56 26.54 7.60
CA ALA A 574 0.32 25.79 7.76
C ALA A 574 0.46 24.39 7.18
N ALA A 575 -0.13 23.43 7.87
CA ALA A 575 -0.28 22.06 7.41
C ALA A 575 -1.72 21.61 7.64
N ALA A 576 -2.28 20.90 6.68
CA ALA A 576 -3.58 20.23 6.77
C ALA A 576 -3.38 18.77 7.19
N GLY A 577 -4.39 18.17 7.83
CA GLY A 577 -4.37 16.79 8.30
C GLY A 577 -5.29 16.61 9.51
N TYR A 578 -5.64 15.36 9.82
CA TYR A 578 -6.43 15.02 11.01
C TYR A 578 -5.88 13.75 11.69
N PRO A 579 -5.58 13.78 13.01
CA PRO A 579 -5.67 14.93 13.93
C PRO A 579 -4.79 16.12 13.49
N THR A 580 -4.99 17.29 14.12
CA THR A 580 -4.28 18.52 13.71
C THR A 580 -2.77 18.30 13.74
N PRO A 581 -2.03 18.54 12.65
CA PRO A 581 -0.59 18.32 12.61
C PRO A 581 0.20 19.25 13.54
N LYS A 582 1.19 18.68 14.21
CA LYS A 582 2.24 19.41 14.92
C LYS A 582 3.39 19.71 13.96
N ILE A 583 3.84 20.96 13.92
CA ILE A 583 4.96 21.38 13.08
C ILE A 583 6.22 21.53 13.95
N THR A 584 7.31 20.93 13.49
CA THR A 584 8.62 20.96 14.16
C THR A 584 9.73 21.23 13.15
N ARG A 585 10.87 21.75 13.63
CA ARG A 585 12.07 21.88 12.80
C ARG A 585 12.90 20.60 12.92
N VAL A 586 13.25 19.99 11.78
CA VAL A 586 14.03 18.75 11.74
C VAL A 586 15.48 18.97 11.33
N SER A 587 15.79 20.04 10.60
CA SER A 587 17.17 20.38 10.24
C SER A 587 17.35 21.87 9.93
N GLY A 588 18.60 22.33 9.84
CA GLY A 588 18.95 23.73 9.61
C GLY A 588 18.77 24.63 10.83
N THR A 589 19.00 25.93 10.66
CA THR A 589 18.94 26.93 11.75
C THR A 589 17.85 27.96 11.48
N LEU A 590 17.08 28.29 12.51
CA LEU A 590 16.18 29.44 12.45
C LEU A 590 17.00 30.74 12.51
N PRO A 591 16.48 31.85 11.97
CA PRO A 591 17.08 33.15 12.20
C PRO A 591 17.21 33.45 13.70
N PRO A 592 18.39 33.88 14.19
CA PRO A 592 18.58 34.22 15.59
C PRO A 592 17.54 35.25 16.07
N GLY A 593 16.85 34.95 17.17
CA GLY A 593 15.77 35.79 17.70
C GLY A 593 14.35 35.40 17.24
N LEU A 594 14.22 34.39 16.38
CA LEU A 594 12.92 33.76 16.05
C LEU A 594 12.80 32.36 16.67
N ALA A 595 11.58 32.01 17.07
CA ALA A 595 11.21 30.70 17.58
C ALA A 595 10.01 30.14 16.81
N LEU A 596 10.00 28.82 16.61
CA LEU A 596 8.91 28.09 15.95
C LEU A 596 8.04 27.43 17.02
N ALA A 597 6.77 27.80 17.08
CA ALA A 597 5.76 27.13 17.90
C ALA A 597 5.21 25.87 17.20
N ALA A 598 4.63 24.97 18.00
CA ALA A 598 4.10 23.68 17.55
C ALA A 598 2.96 23.80 16.53
N ASP A 599 2.26 24.93 16.52
CA ASP A 599 1.20 25.27 15.57
C ASP A 599 1.74 25.78 14.21
N GLY A 600 3.07 25.81 14.04
CA GLY A 600 3.76 26.31 12.85
C GLY A 600 4.05 27.81 12.86
N THR A 601 3.71 28.54 13.94
CA THR A 601 3.98 29.98 14.01
C THR A 601 5.47 30.24 14.29
N LEU A 602 6.16 30.83 13.31
CA LEU A 602 7.51 31.39 13.46
C LEU A 602 7.40 32.86 13.87
N SER A 603 7.87 33.20 15.07
CA SER A 603 7.74 34.56 15.61
C SER A 603 8.92 34.99 16.47
N GLY A 604 9.06 36.30 16.65
CA GLY A 604 10.11 36.92 17.47
C GLY A 604 10.66 38.19 16.83
N THR A 605 11.86 38.58 17.23
CA THR A 605 12.58 39.72 16.63
C THR A 605 13.94 39.22 16.15
N PRO A 606 14.15 39.08 14.83
CA PRO A 606 15.41 38.56 14.34
C PRO A 606 16.53 39.56 14.58
N THR A 607 17.69 39.11 15.03
CA THR A 607 18.78 39.99 15.46
C THR A 607 19.92 40.11 14.46
N ARG A 608 19.99 39.19 13.49
CA ARG A 608 21.08 39.12 12.53
C ARG A 608 20.56 38.88 11.12
N GLY A 609 21.11 39.64 10.16
CA GLY A 609 20.79 39.48 8.74
C GLY A 609 21.48 38.26 8.13
N GLY A 610 20.78 37.59 7.21
CA GLY A 610 21.25 36.39 6.52
C GLY A 610 20.12 35.66 5.80
N SER A 611 20.48 34.61 5.05
CA SER A 611 19.53 33.65 4.49
C SER A 611 19.58 32.37 5.32
N TYR A 612 18.48 32.03 5.97
CA TYR A 612 18.40 30.90 6.88
C TYR A 612 17.56 29.81 6.26
N LYS A 613 18.21 28.68 5.93
CA LYS A 613 17.55 27.50 5.38
C LYS A 613 17.31 26.49 6.48
N PHE A 614 16.09 25.96 6.56
CA PHE A 614 15.71 24.94 7.53
C PHE A 614 14.62 24.05 6.95
N THR A 615 14.50 22.83 7.46
CA THR A 615 13.43 21.91 7.06
C THR A 615 12.45 21.78 8.20
N LEU A 616 11.17 21.95 7.87
CA LEU A 616 10.04 21.69 8.76
C LEU A 616 9.51 20.28 8.52
N SER A 617 8.98 19.68 9.58
CA SER A 617 8.20 18.45 9.53
C SER A 617 6.85 18.69 10.18
N ALA A 618 5.78 18.33 9.47
CA ALA A 618 4.42 18.29 9.96
C ALA A 618 4.02 16.83 10.21
N SER A 619 3.60 16.50 11.43
CA SER A 619 3.16 15.16 11.78
C SER A 619 1.98 15.19 12.75
N ASN A 620 1.04 14.29 12.54
CA ASN A 620 -0.10 14.00 13.42
C ASN A 620 -0.16 12.53 13.84
N GLY A 621 0.93 11.78 13.63
CA GLY A 621 0.98 10.33 13.90
C GLY A 621 0.31 9.47 12.83
N VAL A 622 -0.25 10.06 11.77
CA VAL A 622 -0.90 9.35 10.66
C VAL A 622 0.01 9.39 9.43
N GLY A 623 0.42 8.21 8.95
CA GLY A 623 1.32 8.08 7.81
C GLY A 623 2.71 8.67 8.04
N THR A 624 3.43 8.94 6.95
CA THR A 624 4.74 9.58 7.01
C THR A 624 4.59 11.08 7.21
N ALA A 625 5.45 11.66 8.04
CA ALA A 625 5.44 13.10 8.29
C ALA A 625 5.80 13.87 7.00
N ALA A 626 4.97 14.86 6.62
CA ALA A 626 5.31 15.75 5.52
C ALA A 626 6.53 16.60 5.89
N THR A 627 7.38 16.88 4.90
CA THR A 627 8.54 17.76 5.07
C THR A 627 8.49 18.92 4.07
N ALA A 628 8.92 20.10 4.51
CA ALA A 628 9.03 21.28 3.67
C ALA A 628 10.37 21.97 3.92
N ALA A 629 11.11 22.23 2.84
CA ALA A 629 12.34 23.01 2.89
C ALA A 629 12.01 24.50 2.79
N GLU A 630 12.34 25.25 3.82
CA GLU A 630 11.99 26.65 3.97
C GLU A 630 13.24 27.53 3.99
N THR A 631 13.08 28.75 3.48
CA THR A 631 14.12 29.78 3.54
C THR A 631 13.54 31.08 4.05
N VAL A 632 14.01 31.55 5.19
CA VAL A 632 13.69 32.89 5.70
C VAL A 632 14.88 33.80 5.49
N VAL A 633 14.66 34.88 4.75
CA VAL A 633 15.65 35.93 4.54
C VAL A 633 15.44 37.01 5.58
N VAL A 634 16.46 37.26 6.40
CA VAL A 634 16.52 38.44 7.28
C VAL A 634 17.41 39.48 6.64
N GLN A 635 16.81 40.58 6.24
CA GLN A 635 17.53 41.77 5.81
C GLN A 635 18.05 42.53 7.03
N ALA A 636 19.27 43.05 6.97
CA ALA A 636 19.84 43.90 8.02
C ALA A 636 20.35 45.20 7.40
N PRO A 637 19.92 46.38 7.88
CA PRO A 637 20.41 47.67 7.38
C PRO A 637 21.93 47.78 7.44
N ALA A 638 22.50 48.51 6.48
CA ALA A 638 23.94 48.77 6.47
C ALA A 638 24.38 49.56 7.70
N ARG A 639 25.49 49.19 8.32
CA ARG A 639 26.12 49.90 9.44
C ARG A 639 27.65 49.83 9.34
N PHE A 640 28.35 50.94 9.49
CA PHE A 640 29.81 50.93 9.53
C PHE A 640 30.33 50.33 10.84
N THR A 641 31.34 49.46 10.75
CA THR A 641 32.10 48.98 11.90
C THR A 641 33.29 49.91 12.09
N GLY A 642 33.47 50.43 13.30
CA GLY A 642 34.46 51.46 13.62
C GLY A 642 35.91 51.09 13.28
N GLY A 643 36.78 52.08 13.35
CA GLY A 643 38.21 51.95 13.07
C GLY A 643 38.84 53.30 12.72
N THR A 644 40.09 53.49 13.13
CA THR A 644 40.94 54.60 12.73
C THR A 644 41.79 54.19 11.54
N SER A 645 41.67 54.93 10.44
CA SER A 645 42.55 54.75 9.29
C SER A 645 44.00 55.02 9.71
N PRO A 646 44.97 54.19 9.32
CA PRO A 646 46.38 54.51 9.41
C PRO A 646 46.72 55.80 8.66
N ILE A 647 47.83 56.41 9.04
CA ILE A 647 48.40 57.56 8.32
C ILE A 647 49.04 57.04 7.03
N ALA A 648 48.76 57.69 5.90
CA ALA A 648 49.40 57.39 4.63
C ALA A 648 50.65 58.26 4.42
N VAL A 649 51.61 57.80 3.62
CA VAL A 649 52.83 58.56 3.30
C VAL A 649 52.95 58.70 1.79
N VAL A 650 53.23 59.90 1.29
CA VAL A 650 53.41 60.18 -0.15
C VAL A 650 54.42 59.20 -0.75
N GLY A 651 54.04 58.56 -1.86
CA GLY A 651 54.89 57.61 -2.60
C GLY A 651 54.96 56.19 -2.00
N LYS A 652 54.26 55.89 -0.89
CA LYS A 652 54.17 54.54 -0.31
C LYS A 652 52.80 53.91 -0.54
N LYS A 653 52.75 52.61 -0.83
CA LYS A 653 51.48 51.87 -0.98
C LYS A 653 50.65 52.00 0.30
N TYR A 654 49.36 52.26 0.12
CA TYR A 654 48.38 52.37 1.20
C TYR A 654 47.18 51.47 0.87
N SER A 655 46.65 50.81 1.90
CA SER A 655 45.42 50.04 1.82
C SER A 655 44.73 50.05 3.18
N TYR A 656 43.47 50.45 3.21
CA TYR A 656 42.64 50.39 4.42
C TYR A 656 41.19 50.12 4.04
N ARG A 657 40.53 49.20 4.74
CA ARG A 657 39.13 48.85 4.49
C ARG A 657 38.21 49.54 5.48
N PHE A 658 37.36 50.43 4.99
CA PHE A 658 36.19 50.90 5.73
C PHE A 658 35.13 49.80 5.70
N ALA A 659 35.03 49.01 6.76
CA ALA A 659 34.09 47.89 6.81
C ALA A 659 32.68 48.36 7.20
N ALA A 660 31.67 47.78 6.56
CA ALA A 660 30.28 47.89 6.95
C ALA A 660 29.65 46.50 7.04
N THR A 661 28.79 46.31 8.04
CA THR A 661 27.93 45.13 8.22
C THR A 661 26.53 45.42 7.68
N GLY A 662 25.78 44.36 7.38
CA GLY A 662 24.42 44.43 6.82
C GLY A 662 24.16 43.22 5.92
N TYR A 663 22.89 42.94 5.63
CA TYR A 663 22.48 41.89 4.71
C TYR A 663 21.32 42.38 3.82
N PRO A 664 21.41 42.30 2.48
CA PRO A 664 22.57 41.84 1.69
C PRO A 664 23.84 42.66 1.96
N THR A 665 25.01 42.17 1.53
CA THR A 665 26.29 42.83 1.80
C THR A 665 26.30 44.29 1.32
N PRO A 666 26.59 45.28 2.18
CA PRO A 666 26.55 46.69 1.79
C PRO A 666 27.59 47.06 0.74
N LYS A 667 27.15 47.86 -0.24
CA LYS A 667 28.01 48.60 -1.17
C LYS A 667 28.41 49.92 -0.53
N ILE A 668 29.72 50.21 -0.53
CA ILE A 668 30.28 51.45 0.01
C ILE A 668 30.67 52.37 -1.13
N THR A 669 30.20 53.62 -1.05
CA THR A 669 30.47 54.67 -2.03
C THR A 669 30.93 55.94 -1.33
N ARG A 670 31.72 56.76 -2.03
CA ARG A 670 32.03 58.11 -1.56
C ARG A 670 30.87 59.03 -1.94
N VAL A 671 30.36 59.80 -0.99
CA VAL A 671 29.22 60.70 -1.20
C VAL A 671 29.59 62.18 -1.16
N SER A 672 30.69 62.55 -0.51
CA SER A 672 31.22 63.93 -0.55
C SER A 672 32.70 64.00 -0.16
N GLY A 673 33.34 65.14 -0.43
CA GLY A 673 34.77 65.35 -0.19
C GLY A 673 35.67 64.68 -1.24
N THR A 674 36.98 64.91 -1.12
CA THR A 674 37.99 64.36 -2.05
C THR A 674 38.79 63.26 -1.38
N LEU A 675 39.05 62.18 -2.11
CA LEU A 675 40.04 61.19 -1.68
C LEU A 675 41.45 61.77 -1.84
N PRO A 676 42.43 61.30 -1.06
CA PRO A 676 43.82 61.62 -1.34
C PRO A 676 44.18 61.26 -2.80
N PRO A 677 44.77 62.19 -3.57
CA PRO A 677 45.23 61.92 -4.93
C PRO A 677 46.12 60.67 -4.97
N GLY A 678 45.85 59.76 -5.91
CA GLY A 678 46.54 58.48 -6.03
C GLY A 678 45.90 57.32 -5.27
N LEU A 679 44.84 57.55 -4.48
CA LEU A 679 44.02 56.50 -3.86
C LEU A 679 42.64 56.37 -4.53
N LYS A 680 42.13 55.14 -4.61
CA LYS A 680 40.80 54.80 -5.13
C LYS A 680 40.01 54.02 -4.09
N LEU A 681 38.69 54.26 -4.03
CA LEU A 681 37.77 53.53 -3.17
C LEU A 681 37.05 52.45 -3.98
N ALA A 682 37.21 51.19 -3.58
CA ALA A 682 36.45 50.07 -4.13
C ALA A 682 35.07 49.95 -3.44
N ALA A 683 34.12 49.32 -4.14
CA ALA A 683 32.75 49.12 -3.67
C ALA A 683 32.64 48.31 -2.36
N ASN A 684 33.66 47.50 -2.05
CA ASN A 684 33.75 46.75 -0.79
C ASN A 684 34.29 47.59 0.39
N GLY A 685 34.53 48.89 0.19
CA GLY A 685 35.02 49.83 1.20
C GLY A 685 36.54 49.97 1.28
N THR A 686 37.31 49.25 0.47
CA THR A 686 38.77 49.35 0.48
C THR A 686 39.26 50.61 -0.23
N LEU A 687 39.94 51.48 0.51
CA LEU A 687 40.68 52.62 -0.03
C LEU A 687 42.14 52.21 -0.23
N SER A 688 42.59 52.16 -1.48
CA SER A 688 43.94 51.69 -1.79
C SER A 688 44.59 52.45 -2.94
N GLY A 689 45.92 52.37 -3.02
CA GLY A 689 46.73 53.02 -4.04
C GLY A 689 48.03 53.57 -3.47
N THR A 690 48.64 54.51 -4.19
CA THR A 690 49.86 55.22 -3.75
C THR A 690 49.56 56.70 -3.73
N PRO A 691 49.49 57.36 -2.56
CA PRO A 691 49.11 58.75 -2.50
C PRO A 691 50.23 59.63 -3.06
N THR A 692 49.87 60.62 -3.86
CA THR A 692 50.83 61.48 -4.57
C THR A 692 50.98 62.86 -3.95
N ARG A 693 50.05 63.27 -3.07
CA ARG A 693 50.05 64.59 -2.46
C ARG A 693 49.72 64.55 -0.98
N ALA A 694 50.56 65.17 -0.16
CA ALA A 694 50.31 65.31 1.26
C ALA A 694 49.12 66.23 1.56
N GLY A 695 48.50 66.03 2.72
CA GLY A 695 47.37 66.82 3.19
C GLY A 695 46.45 66.05 4.13
N SER A 696 45.44 66.75 4.64
CA SER A 696 44.32 66.17 5.39
C SER A 696 43.11 66.07 4.47
N TYR A 697 42.69 64.85 4.14
CA TYR A 697 41.60 64.61 3.20
C TYR A 697 40.39 64.09 3.97
N ARG A 698 39.38 64.96 4.12
CA ARG A 698 38.10 64.63 4.77
C ARG A 698 37.07 64.30 3.70
N PHE A 699 36.49 63.12 3.78
CA PHE A 699 35.45 62.64 2.87
C PHE A 699 34.38 61.85 3.61
N ALA A 700 33.17 61.84 3.06
CA ALA A 700 32.06 61.05 3.58
C ALA A 700 31.83 59.80 2.74
N LEU A 701 31.60 58.69 3.43
CA LEU A 701 31.24 57.41 2.85
C LEU A 701 29.79 57.07 3.17
N SER A 702 29.11 56.43 2.23
CA SER A 702 27.78 55.87 2.39
C SER A 702 27.81 54.38 2.12
N ALA A 703 27.29 53.58 3.07
CA ALA A 703 27.06 52.17 2.92
C ALA A 703 25.56 51.92 2.72
N THR A 704 25.19 51.25 1.62
CA THR A 704 23.80 50.87 1.34
C THR A 704 23.73 49.46 0.79
N ASN A 705 22.68 48.74 1.16
CA ASN A 705 22.32 47.43 0.64
C ASN A 705 20.85 47.37 0.19
N GLY A 706 20.21 48.53 -0.01
CA GLY A 706 18.79 48.62 -0.33
C GLY A 706 17.85 48.41 0.87
N VAL A 707 18.38 48.19 2.08
CA VAL A 707 17.60 47.96 3.29
C VAL A 707 17.74 49.14 4.25
N GLY A 708 16.63 49.81 4.54
CA GLY A 708 16.61 50.99 5.40
C GLY A 708 17.40 52.18 4.84
N THR A 709 17.69 53.16 5.69
CA THR A 709 18.47 54.33 5.29
C THR A 709 19.97 54.00 5.21
N ALA A 710 20.63 54.48 4.16
CA ALA A 710 22.07 54.29 4.00
C ALA A 710 22.87 54.86 5.19
N ALA A 711 23.74 54.04 5.80
CA ALA A 711 24.62 54.51 6.86
C ALA A 711 25.69 55.43 6.29
N LYS A 712 25.95 56.55 6.96
CA LYS A 712 26.96 57.52 6.55
C LYS A 712 28.01 57.68 7.64
N ILE A 713 29.28 57.77 7.24
CA ILE A 713 30.38 58.15 8.12
C ILE A 713 31.23 59.21 7.45
N THR A 714 31.82 60.09 8.25
CA THR A 714 32.87 61.00 7.78
C THR A 714 34.21 60.49 8.28
N LYS A 715 35.20 60.43 7.39
CA LYS A 715 36.55 59.97 7.69
C LYS A 715 37.57 60.97 7.18
N THR A 716 38.68 61.07 7.91
CA THR A 716 39.82 61.89 7.56
C THR A 716 41.01 60.96 7.36
N VAL A 717 41.60 60.98 6.17
CA VAL A 717 42.88 60.30 5.88
C VAL A 717 43.96 61.36 5.83
N ILE A 718 44.95 61.23 6.70
CA ILE A 718 46.11 62.11 6.73
C ILE A 718 47.19 61.48 5.84
N VAL A 719 47.57 62.20 4.78
CA VAL A 719 48.74 61.86 3.98
C VAL A 719 49.90 62.76 4.41
N ARG A 720 50.93 62.15 4.97
CA ARG A 720 52.18 62.82 5.33
C ARG A 720 53.18 62.78 4.18
N ALA A 721 54.01 63.82 4.06
CA ALA A 721 55.12 63.85 3.12
C ALA A 721 56.43 63.97 3.91
N PRO A 722 57.46 63.17 3.61
CA PRO A 722 58.79 63.35 4.18
C PRO A 722 59.30 64.77 3.94
N ALA A 723 60.15 65.25 4.85
CA ALA A 723 60.82 66.52 4.68
C ALA A 723 61.75 66.49 3.45
N HIS A 724 61.79 67.57 2.67
CA HIS A 724 62.66 67.73 1.52
C HIS A 724 63.05 69.22 1.40
N PHE A 725 64.35 69.53 1.30
CA PHE A 725 64.79 70.93 1.14
C PHE A 725 64.49 71.46 -0.27
N THR A 726 64.00 72.69 -0.38
CA THR A 726 63.89 73.37 -1.66
C THR A 726 65.24 73.94 -2.08
N ARG A 727 65.52 73.99 -3.39
CA ARG A 727 66.76 74.59 -3.89
C ARG A 727 66.75 76.09 -3.65
N GLY A 728 67.93 76.60 -3.32
CA GLY A 728 68.17 78.00 -3.01
C GLY A 728 69.60 78.14 -2.49
N THR A 729 70.30 79.14 -3.02
CA THR A 729 71.65 79.48 -2.61
C THR A 729 71.58 80.69 -1.68
N PRO A 730 72.08 80.59 -0.44
CA PRO A 730 72.08 81.73 0.45
C PRO A 730 72.94 82.86 -0.15
N PRO A 731 72.46 84.12 -0.16
CA PRO A 731 73.24 85.25 -0.66
C PRO A 731 74.43 85.54 0.26
N ILE A 732 75.40 86.29 -0.27
CA ILE A 732 76.56 86.79 0.48
C ILE A 732 76.06 87.71 1.60
N ALA A 733 76.59 87.54 2.81
CA ALA A 733 76.32 88.41 3.95
C ALA A 733 77.44 89.45 4.10
N HIS A 734 77.16 90.61 4.71
CA HIS A 734 78.16 91.65 4.96
C HIS A 734 78.31 91.94 6.44
N VAL A 735 79.55 92.08 6.93
CA VAL A 735 79.83 92.35 8.35
C VAL A 735 79.05 93.58 8.84
N GLY A 736 78.36 93.45 9.98
CA GLY A 736 77.59 94.52 10.62
C GLY A 736 76.22 94.84 9.97
N LYS A 737 75.92 94.34 8.78
CA LYS A 737 74.62 94.53 8.09
C LYS A 737 73.61 93.45 8.51
N LYS A 738 72.31 93.79 8.52
CA LYS A 738 71.24 92.80 8.78
C LYS A 738 71.25 91.75 7.67
N TYR A 739 71.29 90.48 8.04
CA TYR A 739 71.18 89.34 7.15
C TYR A 739 69.95 88.51 7.50
N SER A 740 69.24 88.03 6.49
CA SER A 740 68.15 87.07 6.65
C SER A 740 68.06 86.21 5.40
N TYR A 741 68.10 84.89 5.58
CA TYR A 741 67.87 83.94 4.50
C TYR A 741 67.08 82.74 5.03
N ARG A 742 66.05 82.32 4.29
CA ARG A 742 65.24 81.15 4.64
C ARG A 742 65.73 79.92 3.88
N PHE A 743 66.27 78.96 4.62
CA PHE A 743 66.34 77.58 4.15
C PHE A 743 64.94 77.00 4.21
N ALA A 744 64.30 76.84 3.04
CA ALA A 744 62.95 76.28 2.99
C ALA A 744 63.02 74.76 2.80
N ALA A 745 62.15 74.05 3.53
CA ALA A 745 61.92 72.63 3.33
C ALA A 745 60.42 72.39 3.20
N THR A 746 60.04 71.61 2.19
CA THR A 746 58.69 71.10 1.97
C THR A 746 58.50 69.78 2.71
N GLY A 747 57.27 69.46 3.08
CA GLY A 747 56.92 68.24 3.79
C GLY A 747 55.66 68.47 4.61
N TYR A 748 54.99 67.39 5.03
CA TYR A 748 53.80 67.47 5.87
C TYR A 748 53.84 66.42 6.97
N PRO A 749 53.77 66.78 8.26
CA PRO A 749 53.68 68.15 8.79
C PRO A 749 54.86 69.04 8.39
N THR A 750 54.74 70.36 8.55
CA THR A 750 55.78 71.32 8.17
C THR A 750 57.12 70.96 8.83
N PRO A 751 58.22 70.77 8.07
CA PRO A 751 59.50 70.37 8.63
C PRO A 751 60.10 71.41 9.58
N LYS A 752 60.61 70.94 10.71
CA LYS A 752 61.52 71.71 11.57
C LYS A 752 62.93 71.58 11.00
N ILE A 753 63.62 72.71 10.87
CA ILE A 753 64.98 72.78 10.35
C ILE A 753 65.94 73.06 11.49
N THR A 754 66.91 72.18 11.66
CA THR A 754 67.96 72.29 12.68
C THR A 754 69.33 72.22 12.02
N ARG A 755 70.33 72.84 12.65
CA ARG A 755 71.72 72.66 12.26
C ARG A 755 72.23 71.35 12.86
N VAL A 756 72.79 70.49 12.03
CA VAL A 756 73.30 69.18 12.46
C VAL A 756 74.83 69.08 12.41
N SER A 757 75.52 69.90 11.60
CA SER A 757 76.99 69.99 11.62
C SER A 757 77.50 71.32 11.06
N GLY A 758 78.76 71.67 11.36
CA GLY A 758 79.39 72.95 10.98
C GLY A 758 78.97 74.13 11.86
N LYS A 759 79.78 75.21 11.85
CA LYS A 759 79.50 76.45 12.61
C LYS A 759 78.72 77.44 11.73
N LEU A 760 77.73 78.11 12.32
CA LEU A 760 77.09 79.27 11.67
C LEU A 760 78.05 80.48 11.70
N PRO A 761 77.90 81.44 10.77
CA PRO A 761 78.58 82.72 10.89
C PRO A 761 78.32 83.37 12.26
N ALA A 762 79.38 83.88 12.89
CA ALA A 762 79.26 84.55 14.19
C ALA A 762 78.29 85.75 14.06
N GLY A 763 77.34 85.86 14.99
CA GLY A 763 76.28 86.89 14.96
C GLY A 763 75.00 86.50 14.20
N LEU A 764 74.95 85.32 13.56
CA LEU A 764 73.72 84.76 12.97
C LEU A 764 73.16 83.59 13.79
N LYS A 765 71.82 83.52 13.90
CA LYS A 765 71.08 82.41 14.54
C LYS A 765 70.13 81.77 13.55
N LEU A 766 70.01 80.44 13.63
CA LEU A 766 69.05 79.67 12.84
C LEU A 766 67.80 79.39 13.67
N ALA A 767 66.66 79.89 13.23
CA ALA A 767 65.35 79.54 13.78
C ALA A 767 64.86 78.19 13.23
N THR A 768 64.01 77.51 13.99
CA THR A 768 63.46 76.18 13.65
C THR A 768 62.58 76.18 12.39
N ASN A 769 62.13 77.35 11.95
CA ASN A 769 61.42 77.56 10.68
C ASN A 769 62.36 77.78 9.47
N GLY A 770 63.68 77.55 9.66
CA GLY A 770 64.70 77.61 8.62
C GLY A 770 65.29 78.99 8.35
N ILE A 771 64.88 80.03 9.08
CA ILE A 771 65.43 81.38 8.87
C ILE A 771 66.78 81.51 9.59
N LEU A 772 67.84 81.75 8.84
CA LEU A 772 69.14 82.18 9.35
C LEU A 772 69.17 83.71 9.33
N SER A 773 69.23 84.34 10.49
CA SER A 773 69.18 85.81 10.59
C SER A 773 70.04 86.37 11.72
N GLY A 774 70.37 87.67 11.60
CA GLY A 774 71.20 88.39 12.57
C GLY A 774 72.09 89.43 11.89
N LYS A 775 73.15 89.86 12.58
CA LYS A 775 74.20 90.72 12.01
C LYS A 775 75.52 89.95 12.11
N PRO A 776 76.13 89.53 11.00
CA PRO A 776 77.36 88.76 11.08
C PRO A 776 78.51 89.66 11.55
N THR A 777 79.35 89.15 12.45
CA THR A 777 80.40 89.93 13.11
C THR A 777 81.82 89.57 12.66
N ARG A 778 81.99 88.51 11.84
CA ARG A 778 83.30 88.05 11.37
C ARG A 778 83.23 87.61 9.91
N ARG A 779 84.20 88.07 9.11
CA ARG A 779 84.39 87.66 7.70
C ARG A 779 84.77 86.18 7.63
N GLY A 780 84.34 85.49 6.57
CA GLY A 780 84.71 84.10 6.33
C GLY A 780 83.68 83.29 5.53
N THR A 781 84.09 82.08 5.17
CA THR A 781 83.24 81.12 4.44
C THR A 781 82.78 80.02 5.41
N TYR A 782 81.48 79.99 5.72
CA TYR A 782 80.91 79.10 6.71
C TYR A 782 80.10 77.99 6.04
N LYS A 783 80.62 76.75 6.07
CA LYS A 783 79.94 75.56 5.56
C LYS A 783 79.27 74.81 6.71
N PHE A 784 77.97 74.59 6.63
CA PHE A 784 77.19 73.88 7.65
C PHE A 784 76.10 73.01 7.01
N THR A 785 75.70 71.96 7.72
CA THR A 785 74.64 71.05 7.30
C THR A 785 73.40 71.28 8.13
N LEU A 786 72.27 71.42 7.44
CA LEU A 786 70.95 71.49 8.03
C LEU A 786 70.24 70.15 7.86
N ALA A 787 69.41 69.78 8.82
CA ALA A 787 68.46 68.70 8.69
C ALA A 787 67.04 69.23 8.81
N ALA A 788 66.17 68.83 7.89
CA ALA A 788 64.74 69.06 7.95
C ALA A 788 64.07 67.76 8.40
N THR A 789 63.29 67.82 9.48
CA THR A 789 62.57 66.68 10.05
C THR A 789 61.15 67.08 10.41
N ASN A 790 60.20 66.23 10.06
CA ASN A 790 58.78 66.35 10.43
C ASN A 790 58.23 65.06 11.04
N GLY A 791 59.11 64.18 11.53
CA GLY A 791 58.73 62.86 12.05
C GLY A 791 58.22 61.88 10.98
N VAL A 792 58.54 62.10 9.70
CA VAL A 792 58.10 61.26 8.57
C VAL A 792 59.31 60.94 7.70
N GLY A 793 59.64 59.65 7.59
CA GLY A 793 60.83 59.20 6.89
C GLY A 793 62.13 59.66 7.55
N THR A 794 63.25 59.52 6.84
CA THR A 794 64.55 60.00 7.30
C THR A 794 64.63 61.53 7.15
N ALA A 795 65.37 62.18 8.05
CA ALA A 795 65.55 63.63 7.96
C ALA A 795 66.29 63.99 6.66
N ALA A 796 65.70 64.85 5.84
CA ALA A 796 66.40 65.40 4.68
C ALA A 796 67.54 66.27 5.16
N LYS A 797 68.73 66.11 4.59
CA LYS A 797 69.91 66.89 4.95
C LYS A 797 70.35 67.73 3.77
N ILE A 798 70.84 68.94 4.05
CA ILE A 798 71.44 69.79 3.02
C ILE A 798 72.64 70.52 3.58
N THR A 799 73.76 70.47 2.87
CA THR A 799 74.94 71.26 3.19
C THR A 799 74.92 72.56 2.40
N ARG A 800 75.17 73.66 3.08
CA ARG A 800 75.15 75.01 2.51
C ARG A 800 76.32 75.82 3.03
N THR A 801 76.73 76.77 2.20
CA THR A 801 77.85 77.67 2.48
C THR A 801 77.34 79.09 2.47
N VAL A 802 77.59 79.84 3.54
CA VAL A 802 77.33 81.29 3.60
C VAL A 802 78.68 82.01 3.64
N VAL A 803 78.89 82.92 2.70
CA VAL A 803 80.09 83.76 2.65
C VAL A 803 79.75 85.09 3.33
N VAL A 804 80.54 85.47 4.34
CA VAL A 804 80.47 86.80 4.97
C VAL A 804 81.64 87.64 4.46
N ARG A 805 81.33 88.73 3.77
CA ARG A 805 82.29 89.72 3.31
C ARG A 805 82.41 90.89 4.25
#